data_AF-A0A6A4V807-F1
#
_entry.id   AF-A0A6A4V807-F1
#
_cell.length_a   1.000
_cell.length_b   1.000
_cell.length_c   1.000
_cell.angle_alpha   90.00
_cell.angle_beta   90.00
_cell.angle_gamma   90.00
#
_symmetry.space_group_name_H-M   'P 1'
#
loop_
_entity.id
_entity.type
_entity.pdbx_description
1 polymer ?
#
loop_
_entity_poly.entity_id
_entity_poly.type
_entity_poly.pdbx_seq_one_letter_code
_entity_poly.pdbx_strand_id
1 'polypeptide(L)'
;MVSILFSRCKLTHLQTQICDHVMAALAREAARLCDDQSEPAAAAAGGDTHCFQMLSMLLSLSGSAVGRRHLSGQRRLLADLLALLHAGSARCQRQVVSLLRRVLPELAPAALAELQGARCLLPDTEPTAGPGAEREAADGGDGGERDDGRFGVLDVLLACVAKCLSVQVKYKEGARRVQRSVRLADTALDDAGQPAVWRGLMTASVGERVLKLLHDMSEGKLSEDWATVTRRSVSSALLALSRVPSERRAPAACLRSAALWRALVALCVLRPEHADRLTSGRWRPAAGHSGQARPTCDNHDDGETTALVACSECGHLCADCDRVLHLSRKARPHHRQVLKEEEEAIRVDLHEGCGRLKLFWLMALSDAPSLKSMVEFPCRFCGAPAGGGTALEPPVCEEAECAAHQRAACQRLLSCGHPCGGVRDEPRCLPCLHGCGGGRLRQDADDMCMVCFTERLSAAPALLLACGHLFHLHCCRRVLTARWVGPRITFGFSLCPICKAPIEHEMLSDLLSPIRALYADVRKKALIRCEYDGLRLSEAAGAAGGGDDQLAAMAMDRYAYYVCCKCGKAYYGGEARCDAAAGAADEYDPSELVCGACSDVTRAQLCPKHGTDFLEYKCRYCCSVAVFFCFGKTHFCNACHDDFQRLTSIPVLQLPACPAGPRAVQLEGSECPLHVEHPPTGEEFALGCGVCRNAHTF
;
A
#
# COMPACT_ATOMS: atom_id res chain seq x y z
N MET A 1 -57.76 15.45 -29.68
CA MET A 1 -58.26 15.52 -31.07
C MET A 1 -57.46 14.68 -32.07
N VAL A 2 -56.12 14.54 -31.96
CA VAL A 2 -55.30 13.73 -32.89
C VAL A 2 -55.42 12.20 -32.69
N SER A 3 -55.78 11.75 -31.47
CA SER A 3 -55.94 10.31 -31.14
C SER A 3 -57.02 9.59 -31.97
N ILE A 4 -57.99 10.31 -32.53
CA ILE A 4 -59.11 9.73 -33.30
C ILE A 4 -58.68 9.42 -34.75
N LEU A 5 -57.62 10.06 -35.25
CA LEU A 5 -57.12 9.86 -36.62
C LEU A 5 -56.39 8.51 -36.82
N PHE A 6 -56.03 7.81 -35.74
CA PHE A 6 -55.15 6.62 -35.78
C PHE A 6 -55.80 5.36 -35.18
N SER A 7 -57.13 5.26 -35.19
CA SER A 7 -57.90 4.11 -34.66
C SER A 7 -57.95 2.87 -35.56
N ARG A 8 -57.37 2.94 -36.78
CA ARG A 8 -57.40 1.87 -37.78
C ARG A 8 -56.14 0.98 -37.71
N CYS A 9 -56.24 -0.26 -38.20
CA CYS A 9 -55.16 -1.27 -38.13
C CYS A 9 -53.90 -0.96 -38.96
N LYS A 10 -53.96 -0.01 -39.91
CA LYS A 10 -52.82 0.44 -40.74
C LYS A 10 -52.91 1.94 -40.98
N LEU A 11 -51.75 2.62 -41.07
CA LEU A 11 -51.66 4.02 -41.46
C LEU A 11 -52.12 4.19 -42.92
N THR A 12 -52.82 5.28 -43.22
CA THR A 12 -53.14 5.62 -44.61
C THR A 12 -51.87 6.10 -45.34
N HIS A 13 -51.90 6.08 -46.67
CA HIS A 13 -50.78 6.57 -47.50
C HIS A 13 -50.42 8.03 -47.14
N LEU A 14 -51.43 8.89 -46.97
CA LEU A 14 -51.21 10.28 -46.56
C LEU A 14 -50.62 10.40 -45.15
N GLN A 15 -51.08 9.60 -44.19
CA GLN A 15 -50.52 9.59 -42.84
C GLN A 15 -49.06 9.16 -42.84
N THR A 16 -48.69 8.18 -43.67
CA THR A 16 -47.30 7.71 -43.82
C THR A 16 -46.43 8.83 -44.40
N GLN A 17 -46.87 9.49 -45.47
CA GLN A 17 -46.15 10.63 -46.07
C GLN A 17 -45.95 11.80 -45.08
N ILE A 18 -46.95 12.11 -44.26
CA ILE A 18 -46.84 13.15 -43.23
C ILE A 18 -45.80 12.72 -42.18
N CYS A 19 -45.82 11.46 -41.74
CA CYS A 19 -44.83 10.95 -40.78
C CYS A 19 -43.41 11.03 -41.37
N ASP A 20 -43.21 10.62 -42.62
CA ASP A 20 -41.92 10.68 -43.30
C ASP A 20 -41.41 12.12 -43.42
N HIS A 21 -42.29 13.08 -43.70
CA HIS A 21 -41.93 14.49 -43.75
C HIS A 21 -41.49 15.03 -42.37
N VAL A 22 -42.23 14.69 -41.31
CA VAL A 22 -41.91 15.07 -39.93
C VAL A 22 -40.59 14.45 -39.49
N MET A 23 -40.34 13.18 -39.82
CA MET A 23 -39.08 12.49 -39.51
C MET A 23 -37.90 13.10 -40.27
N ALA A 24 -38.06 13.40 -41.56
CA ALA A 24 -37.01 14.05 -42.34
C ALA A 24 -36.68 15.46 -41.85
N ALA A 25 -37.70 16.20 -41.38
CA ALA A 25 -37.51 17.50 -40.76
C ALA A 25 -36.81 17.40 -39.40
N LEU A 26 -37.14 16.39 -38.59
CA LEU A 26 -36.45 16.10 -37.33
C LEU A 26 -34.99 15.71 -37.55
N ALA A 27 -34.70 14.89 -38.55
CA ALA A 27 -33.33 14.48 -38.90
C ALA A 27 -32.44 15.69 -39.26
N ARG A 28 -32.99 16.67 -40.00
CA ARG A 28 -32.25 17.92 -40.30
C ARG A 28 -31.94 18.72 -39.04
N GLU A 29 -32.87 18.76 -38.10
CA GLU A 29 -32.70 19.50 -36.86
C GLU A 29 -31.75 18.79 -35.89
N ALA A 30 -31.81 17.46 -35.82
CA ALA A 30 -30.88 16.64 -35.06
C ALA A 30 -29.44 16.80 -35.57
N ALA A 31 -29.24 16.81 -36.89
CA ALA A 31 -27.93 17.03 -37.51
C ALA A 31 -27.35 18.41 -37.16
N ARG A 32 -28.15 19.48 -37.28
CA ARG A 32 -27.74 20.85 -36.92
C ARG A 32 -27.25 20.95 -35.48
N LEU A 33 -28.01 20.38 -34.54
CA LEU A 33 -27.66 20.40 -33.12
C LEU A 33 -26.46 19.52 -32.75
N CYS A 34 -26.08 18.56 -33.61
CA CYS A 34 -24.88 17.75 -33.42
C CYS A 34 -23.63 18.46 -33.94
N ASP A 35 -23.72 19.21 -35.04
CA ASP A 35 -22.59 19.95 -35.62
C ASP A 35 -22.17 21.15 -34.75
N ASP A 36 -23.13 21.82 -34.09
CA ASP A 36 -22.88 22.97 -33.20
C ASP A 36 -22.14 22.61 -31.88
N GLN A 37 -21.90 21.32 -31.59
CA GLN A 37 -21.21 20.87 -30.36
C GLN A 37 -19.71 21.22 -30.30
N SER A 38 -19.17 21.85 -31.34
CA SER A 38 -17.76 22.26 -31.41
C SER A 38 -17.45 23.54 -30.63
N GLU A 39 -18.46 24.33 -30.24
CA GLU A 39 -18.31 25.62 -29.56
C GLU A 39 -19.25 25.71 -28.32
N PRO A 40 -18.72 25.75 -27.08
CA PRO A 40 -19.50 25.57 -25.84
C PRO A 40 -20.40 26.76 -25.42
N ALA A 41 -20.54 27.82 -26.22
CA ALA A 41 -21.13 29.08 -25.77
C ALA A 41 -22.39 29.57 -26.52
N ALA A 42 -22.86 28.90 -27.59
CA ALA A 42 -23.87 29.50 -28.49
C ALA A 42 -25.27 28.85 -28.54
N ALA A 43 -25.56 27.78 -27.77
CA ALA A 43 -26.80 27.01 -27.97
C ALA A 43 -28.07 27.53 -27.24
N ALA A 44 -28.02 28.71 -26.60
CA ALA A 44 -29.08 29.11 -25.65
C ALA A 44 -30.17 30.07 -26.21
N ALA A 45 -30.08 30.59 -27.43
CA ALA A 45 -31.00 31.65 -27.86
C ALA A 45 -31.40 31.60 -29.34
N GLY A 46 -32.21 30.60 -29.71
CA GLY A 46 -33.05 30.70 -30.91
C GLY A 46 -33.28 29.38 -31.65
N GLY A 47 -34.49 28.81 -31.54
CA GLY A 47 -35.00 27.87 -32.55
C GLY A 47 -35.61 26.53 -32.11
N ASP A 48 -35.66 26.18 -30.81
CA ASP A 48 -36.12 24.84 -30.40
C ASP A 48 -37.63 24.56 -30.59
N THR A 49 -38.42 25.61 -30.86
CA THR A 49 -39.87 25.53 -31.09
C THR A 49 -40.23 24.55 -32.20
N HIS A 50 -39.51 24.58 -33.32
CA HIS A 50 -39.78 23.71 -34.46
C HIS A 50 -39.47 22.24 -34.12
N CYS A 51 -38.31 21.97 -33.52
CA CYS A 51 -37.94 20.64 -33.00
C CYS A 51 -38.98 20.10 -32.03
N PHE A 52 -39.39 20.92 -31.06
CA PHE A 52 -40.38 20.54 -30.06
C PHE A 52 -41.76 20.23 -30.67
N GLN A 53 -42.21 21.00 -31.66
CA GLN A 53 -43.47 20.75 -32.37
C GLN A 53 -43.43 19.41 -33.10
N MET A 54 -42.36 19.11 -33.83
CA MET A 54 -42.19 17.81 -34.50
C MET A 54 -42.21 16.65 -33.50
N LEU A 55 -41.45 16.74 -32.40
CA LEU A 55 -41.47 15.73 -31.34
C LEU A 55 -42.86 15.59 -30.69
N SER A 56 -43.63 16.68 -30.59
CA SER A 56 -45.01 16.64 -30.07
C SER A 56 -45.99 15.95 -31.02
N MET A 57 -45.81 16.12 -32.33
CA MET A 57 -46.58 15.39 -33.34
C MET A 57 -46.26 13.90 -33.29
N LEU A 58 -44.98 13.52 -33.23
CA LEU A 58 -44.56 12.12 -33.07
C LEU A 58 -45.06 11.53 -31.74
N LEU A 59 -45.02 12.29 -30.64
CA LEU A 59 -45.54 11.81 -29.36
C LEU A 59 -47.04 11.57 -29.45
N SER A 60 -47.80 12.42 -30.15
CA SER A 60 -49.22 12.20 -30.37
C SER A 60 -49.48 10.93 -31.19
N LEU A 61 -48.68 10.67 -32.22
CA LEU A 61 -48.76 9.47 -33.06
C LEU A 61 -48.49 8.18 -32.27
N SER A 62 -47.45 8.20 -31.41
CA SER A 62 -47.07 7.08 -30.54
C SER A 62 -48.15 6.68 -29.51
N GLY A 63 -49.23 7.46 -29.38
CA GLY A 63 -50.39 7.09 -28.56
C GLY A 63 -51.12 5.85 -29.09
N SER A 64 -51.07 5.60 -30.40
CA SER A 64 -51.68 4.42 -31.04
C SER A 64 -50.68 3.26 -31.17
N ALA A 65 -51.15 2.01 -31.10
CA ALA A 65 -50.29 0.82 -31.30
C ALA A 65 -49.67 0.77 -32.71
N VAL A 66 -50.45 1.15 -33.72
CA VAL A 66 -49.99 1.21 -35.12
C VAL A 66 -48.91 2.29 -35.30
N GLY A 67 -49.10 3.45 -34.67
CA GLY A 67 -48.09 4.51 -34.65
C GLY A 67 -46.80 4.06 -33.98
N ARG A 68 -46.86 3.37 -32.84
CA ARG A 68 -45.65 2.84 -32.17
C ARG A 68 -44.87 1.87 -33.04
N ARG A 69 -45.53 0.91 -33.68
CA ARG A 69 -44.89 -0.06 -34.59
C ARG A 69 -44.29 0.60 -35.83
N HIS A 70 -44.96 1.61 -36.36
CA HIS A 70 -44.41 2.38 -37.49
C HIS A 70 -43.14 3.13 -37.07
N LEU A 71 -43.15 3.77 -35.89
CA LEU A 71 -41.99 4.50 -35.38
C LEU A 71 -40.83 3.59 -34.97
N SER A 72 -41.10 2.42 -34.36
CA SER A 72 -40.06 1.47 -33.95
C SER A 72 -39.33 0.84 -35.14
N GLY A 73 -39.99 0.71 -36.30
CA GLY A 73 -39.36 0.24 -37.54
C GLY A 73 -38.41 1.25 -38.19
N GLN A 74 -38.47 2.53 -37.79
CA GLN A 74 -37.70 3.61 -38.41
C GLN A 74 -36.34 3.78 -37.71
N ARG A 75 -35.35 3.01 -38.17
CA ARG A 75 -33.96 3.01 -37.66
C ARG A 75 -33.34 4.41 -37.54
N ARG A 76 -33.54 5.25 -38.55
CA ARG A 76 -33.00 6.62 -38.59
C ARG A 76 -33.62 7.52 -37.52
N LEU A 77 -34.93 7.43 -37.33
CA LEU A 77 -35.63 8.17 -36.28
C LEU A 77 -35.07 7.82 -34.89
N LEU A 78 -34.81 6.55 -34.62
CA LEU A 78 -34.24 6.13 -33.33
C LEU A 78 -32.85 6.75 -33.11
N ALA A 79 -31.99 6.79 -34.13
CA ALA A 79 -30.70 7.47 -34.05
C ALA A 79 -30.85 8.97 -33.80
N ASP A 80 -31.76 9.65 -34.52
CA ASP A 80 -32.04 11.08 -34.34
C ASP A 80 -32.59 11.38 -32.93
N LEU A 81 -33.44 10.50 -32.39
CA LEU A 81 -33.96 10.62 -31.02
C LEU A 81 -32.83 10.49 -29.98
N LEU A 82 -31.93 9.53 -30.13
CA LEU A 82 -30.78 9.39 -29.22
C LEU A 82 -29.81 10.58 -29.30
N ALA A 83 -29.61 11.13 -30.50
CA ALA A 83 -28.82 12.35 -30.69
C ALA A 83 -29.47 13.56 -29.99
N LEU A 84 -30.77 13.76 -30.20
CA LEU A 84 -31.55 14.83 -29.55
C LEU A 84 -31.66 14.65 -28.03
N LEU A 85 -31.57 13.42 -27.53
CA LEU A 85 -31.52 13.16 -26.09
C LEU A 85 -30.26 13.76 -25.45
N HIS A 86 -29.14 13.79 -26.17
CA HIS A 86 -27.88 14.38 -25.70
C HIS A 86 -27.72 15.86 -26.04
N ALA A 87 -28.16 16.28 -27.23
CA ALA A 87 -27.89 17.62 -27.77
C ALA A 87 -29.06 18.61 -27.61
N GLY A 88 -30.28 18.10 -27.48
CA GLY A 88 -31.49 18.93 -27.53
C GLY A 88 -31.71 19.79 -26.28
N SER A 89 -32.60 20.78 -26.38
CA SER A 89 -33.05 21.56 -25.23
C SER A 89 -33.72 20.67 -24.17
N ALA A 90 -33.73 21.07 -22.90
CA ALA A 90 -34.34 20.30 -21.83
C ALA A 90 -35.82 19.94 -22.10
N ARG A 91 -36.54 20.78 -22.86
CA ARG A 91 -37.92 20.52 -23.27
C ARG A 91 -38.00 19.43 -24.35
N CYS A 92 -37.13 19.48 -25.36
CA CYS A 92 -37.02 18.44 -26.39
C CYS A 92 -36.57 17.11 -25.79
N GLN A 93 -35.55 17.10 -24.92
CA GLN A 93 -35.05 15.90 -24.22
C GLN A 93 -36.18 15.19 -23.45
N ARG A 94 -37.01 15.92 -22.70
CA ARG A 94 -38.17 15.32 -21.99
C ARG A 94 -39.17 14.66 -22.94
N GLN A 95 -39.40 15.27 -24.11
CA GLN A 95 -40.30 14.73 -25.13
C GLN A 95 -39.71 13.46 -25.75
N VAL A 96 -38.40 13.46 -26.03
CA VAL A 96 -37.65 12.30 -26.51
C VAL A 96 -37.73 11.14 -25.51
N VAL A 97 -37.48 11.36 -24.22
CA VAL A 97 -37.60 10.29 -23.20
C VAL A 97 -39.03 9.72 -23.17
N SER A 98 -40.04 10.56 -23.34
CA SER A 98 -41.45 10.12 -23.39
C SER A 98 -41.77 9.30 -24.63
N LEU A 99 -41.15 9.64 -25.77
CA LEU A 99 -41.22 8.87 -27.01
C LEU A 99 -40.50 7.52 -26.87
N LEU A 100 -39.26 7.52 -26.38
CA LEU A 100 -38.47 6.31 -26.16
C LEU A 100 -39.21 5.31 -25.25
N ARG A 101 -39.82 5.79 -24.16
CA ARG A 101 -40.65 4.94 -23.27
C ARG A 101 -41.80 4.23 -24.00
N ARG A 102 -42.34 4.82 -25.07
CA ARG A 102 -43.42 4.22 -25.87
C ARG A 102 -42.90 3.34 -27.00
N VAL A 103 -41.74 3.64 -27.56
CA VAL A 103 -41.21 2.95 -28.75
C VAL A 103 -40.37 1.73 -28.37
N LEU A 104 -39.58 1.80 -27.30
CA LEU A 104 -38.70 0.72 -26.83
C LEU A 104 -39.42 -0.62 -26.57
N PRO A 105 -40.66 -0.68 -26.03
CA PRO A 105 -41.38 -1.95 -25.87
C PRO A 105 -41.64 -2.71 -27.19
N GLU A 106 -41.68 -2.03 -28.33
CA GLU A 106 -41.90 -2.64 -29.64
C GLU A 106 -40.57 -2.92 -30.38
N LEU A 107 -39.43 -2.74 -29.73
CA LEU A 107 -38.09 -2.89 -30.29
C LEU A 107 -37.29 -3.93 -29.50
N ALA A 108 -36.69 -4.89 -30.20
CA ALA A 108 -35.75 -5.83 -29.60
C ALA A 108 -34.45 -5.12 -29.19
N PRO A 109 -33.83 -5.45 -28.04
CA PRO A 109 -32.57 -4.82 -27.60
C PRO A 109 -31.44 -4.91 -28.64
N ALA A 110 -31.36 -6.01 -29.39
CA ALA A 110 -30.39 -6.21 -30.47
C ALA A 110 -30.50 -5.15 -31.57
N ALA A 111 -31.70 -4.72 -31.92
CA ALA A 111 -31.90 -3.69 -32.94
C ALA A 111 -31.37 -2.32 -32.48
N LEU A 112 -31.46 -2.01 -31.18
CA LEU A 112 -30.85 -0.79 -30.62
C LEU A 112 -29.32 -0.89 -30.57
N ALA A 113 -28.80 -2.06 -30.22
CA ALA A 113 -27.36 -2.33 -30.20
C ALA A 113 -26.71 -2.07 -31.57
N GLU A 114 -27.31 -2.61 -32.64
CA GLU A 114 -26.83 -2.41 -34.01
C GLU A 114 -26.84 -0.92 -34.42
N LEU A 115 -27.86 -0.16 -34.03
CA LEU A 115 -27.96 1.27 -34.34
C LEU A 115 -26.85 2.10 -33.69
N GLN A 116 -26.41 1.68 -32.51
CA GLN A 116 -25.38 2.35 -31.74
C GLN A 116 -23.96 1.90 -32.13
N GLY A 117 -23.82 0.92 -33.03
CA GLY A 117 -22.55 0.27 -33.31
C GLY A 117 -22.00 -0.50 -32.09
N ALA A 118 -22.86 -0.83 -31.12
CA ALA A 118 -22.50 -1.58 -29.93
C ALA A 118 -22.18 -3.03 -30.33
N ARG A 119 -20.92 -3.45 -30.15
CA ARG A 119 -20.42 -4.77 -30.62
C ARG A 119 -20.79 -5.96 -29.73
N CYS A 120 -21.42 -5.75 -28.57
CA CYS A 120 -21.64 -6.80 -27.59
C CYS A 120 -23.11 -6.91 -27.18
N LEU A 121 -23.84 -7.88 -27.76
CA LEU A 121 -24.86 -8.59 -27.00
C LEU A 121 -24.08 -9.49 -26.03
N LEU A 122 -24.17 -9.21 -24.73
CA LEU A 122 -23.46 -9.94 -23.68
C LEU A 122 -23.69 -11.46 -23.88
N PRO A 123 -22.65 -12.32 -23.71
CA PRO A 123 -22.78 -13.77 -23.89
C PRO A 123 -23.93 -14.35 -23.04
N ASP A 124 -24.46 -15.51 -23.45
CA ASP A 124 -25.64 -16.13 -22.83
C ASP A 124 -25.45 -16.44 -21.33
N THR A 125 -24.20 -16.54 -20.88
CA THR A 125 -23.80 -16.75 -19.49
C THR A 125 -23.83 -15.44 -18.68
N GLU A 126 -24.58 -15.44 -17.57
CA GLU A 126 -24.67 -14.31 -16.65
C GLU A 126 -23.30 -14.03 -15.99
N PRO A 127 -22.85 -12.76 -15.93
CA PRO A 127 -21.56 -12.42 -15.33
C PRO A 127 -21.58 -12.69 -13.81
N THR A 128 -20.71 -13.58 -13.35
CA THR A 128 -20.53 -13.94 -11.93
C THR A 128 -19.21 -13.39 -11.39
N ALA A 129 -19.21 -13.03 -10.10
CA ALA A 129 -18.00 -12.62 -9.39
C ALA A 129 -17.34 -13.88 -8.78
N GLY A 130 -16.49 -14.57 -9.54
CA GLY A 130 -15.76 -15.74 -9.04
C GLY A 130 -14.67 -16.26 -9.99
N PRO A 131 -13.74 -17.11 -9.51
CA PRO A 131 -12.55 -17.58 -10.23
C PRO A 131 -12.85 -18.43 -11.48
N GLY A 132 -14.10 -18.88 -11.68
CA GLY A 132 -14.53 -19.58 -12.89
C GLY A 132 -14.63 -18.70 -14.14
N ALA A 133 -14.69 -17.37 -13.99
CA ALA A 133 -14.81 -16.43 -15.11
C ALA A 133 -13.51 -16.29 -15.95
N GLU A 134 -12.37 -16.75 -15.44
CA GLU A 134 -11.07 -16.64 -16.11
C GLU A 134 -10.84 -17.77 -17.13
N ARG A 135 -11.38 -18.97 -16.89
CA ARG A 135 -11.16 -20.14 -17.77
C ARG A 135 -11.87 -20.01 -19.11
N GLU A 136 -13.02 -19.34 -19.17
CA GLU A 136 -13.74 -19.13 -20.44
C GLU A 136 -13.16 -17.98 -21.28
N ALA A 137 -12.41 -17.04 -20.66
CA ALA A 137 -11.76 -15.94 -21.37
C ALA A 137 -10.39 -16.32 -21.97
N ALA A 138 -9.76 -17.40 -21.50
CA ALA A 138 -8.44 -17.84 -21.96
C ALA A 138 -8.45 -18.64 -23.27
N ASP A 139 -9.62 -19.11 -23.73
CA ASP A 139 -9.73 -19.94 -24.95
C ASP A 139 -10.03 -19.13 -26.23
N GLY A 140 -10.13 -17.80 -26.11
CA GLY A 140 -10.23 -16.87 -27.24
C GLY A 140 -8.89 -16.21 -27.54
N GLY A 141 -8.03 -16.88 -28.31
CA GLY A 141 -6.73 -16.34 -28.70
C GLY A 141 -6.83 -15.09 -29.60
N ASP A 142 -6.47 -13.92 -29.06
CA ASP A 142 -5.69 -12.89 -29.75
C ASP A 142 -5.10 -11.90 -28.73
N GLY A 143 -3.81 -11.60 -28.86
CA GLY A 143 -3.02 -10.75 -27.96
C GLY A 143 -3.15 -9.25 -28.27
N GLY A 144 -4.38 -8.74 -28.41
CA GLY A 144 -4.68 -7.33 -28.64
C GLY A 144 -5.19 -6.61 -27.38
N GLU A 145 -4.88 -5.32 -27.26
CA GLU A 145 -5.20 -4.39 -26.17
C GLU A 145 -6.48 -4.73 -25.37
N ARG A 146 -6.33 -4.89 -24.05
CA ARG A 146 -7.43 -5.19 -23.11
C ARG A 146 -8.47 -4.07 -23.14
N ASP A 147 -9.64 -4.43 -23.64
CA ASP A 147 -10.73 -3.56 -24.11
C ASP A 147 -11.56 -2.94 -22.95
N ASP A 148 -11.00 -1.92 -22.28
CA ASP A 148 -11.55 -1.18 -21.13
C ASP A 148 -12.67 -0.16 -21.53
N GLY A 149 -13.08 -0.17 -22.81
CA GLY A 149 -13.84 0.91 -23.46
C GLY A 149 -15.07 0.50 -24.29
N ARG A 150 -15.50 -0.77 -24.26
CA ARG A 150 -16.62 -1.26 -25.09
C ARG A 150 -17.91 -0.47 -24.83
N PHE A 151 -18.49 0.08 -25.90
CA PHE A 151 -19.76 0.80 -25.87
C PHE A 151 -20.94 -0.17 -25.77
N GLY A 152 -21.67 -0.14 -24.66
CA GLY A 152 -22.83 -0.98 -24.40
C GLY A 152 -24.16 -0.39 -24.90
N VAL A 153 -25.17 -1.24 -25.07
CA VAL A 153 -26.52 -0.87 -25.57
C VAL A 153 -27.20 0.23 -24.73
N LEU A 154 -26.87 0.28 -23.43
CA LEU A 154 -27.43 1.25 -22.50
C LEU A 154 -26.51 2.45 -22.24
N ASP A 155 -25.30 2.49 -22.81
CA ASP A 155 -24.32 3.55 -22.47
C ASP A 155 -24.82 4.94 -22.83
N VAL A 156 -25.64 5.10 -23.88
CA VAL A 156 -26.34 6.37 -24.20
C VAL A 156 -27.23 6.82 -23.03
N LEU A 157 -28.03 5.90 -22.48
CA LEU A 157 -28.93 6.19 -21.36
C LEU A 157 -28.16 6.37 -20.04
N LEU A 158 -27.11 5.58 -19.82
CA LEU A 158 -26.24 5.71 -18.65
C LEU A 158 -25.49 7.04 -18.67
N ALA A 159 -24.95 7.45 -19.82
CA ALA A 159 -24.27 8.73 -19.99
C ALA A 159 -25.20 9.91 -19.73
N CYS A 160 -26.48 9.82 -20.13
CA CYS A 160 -27.49 10.80 -19.74
C CYS A 160 -27.56 10.96 -18.21
N VAL A 161 -27.76 9.87 -17.47
CA VAL A 161 -27.83 9.96 -16.00
C VAL A 161 -26.51 10.44 -15.40
N ALA A 162 -25.36 10.00 -15.93
CA ALA A 162 -24.03 10.42 -15.47
C ALA A 162 -23.81 11.94 -15.58
N LYS A 163 -24.29 12.58 -16.66
CA LYS A 163 -24.24 14.04 -16.85
C LYS A 163 -25.01 14.82 -15.78
N CYS A 164 -25.96 14.18 -15.10
CA CYS A 164 -26.73 14.78 -14.02
C CYS A 164 -26.19 14.48 -12.62
N LEU A 165 -25.24 13.56 -12.49
CA LEU A 165 -24.69 13.18 -11.18
C LEU A 165 -23.81 14.31 -10.61
N SER A 166 -24.01 14.58 -9.32
CA SER A 166 -23.08 15.36 -8.50
C SER A 166 -22.26 14.40 -7.66
N VAL A 167 -20.97 14.25 -8.00
CA VAL A 167 -20.06 13.34 -7.30
C VAL A 167 -19.30 14.13 -6.23
N GLN A 168 -19.59 13.84 -4.97
CA GLN A 168 -18.84 14.37 -3.84
C GLN A 168 -17.59 13.54 -3.63
N VAL A 169 -16.44 14.15 -3.91
CA VAL A 169 -15.14 13.61 -3.52
C VAL A 169 -14.77 14.29 -2.21
N LYS A 170 -14.65 13.50 -1.14
CA LYS A 170 -14.22 14.02 0.16
C LYS A 170 -12.71 14.23 0.14
N TYR A 171 -12.27 15.46 0.37
CA TYR A 171 -10.87 15.76 0.66
C TYR A 171 -10.70 16.77 1.79
N LYS A 172 -9.45 17.00 2.21
CA LYS A 172 -9.11 18.00 3.21
C LYS A 172 -8.09 18.97 2.62
N GLU A 173 -8.33 20.27 2.79
CA GLU A 173 -7.42 21.35 2.42
C GLU A 173 -7.02 22.05 3.72
N GLY A 174 -5.83 21.72 4.23
CA GLY A 174 -5.39 22.14 5.57
C GLY A 174 -6.20 21.51 6.71
N ALA A 175 -6.67 22.31 7.66
CA ALA A 175 -7.44 21.83 8.82
C ALA A 175 -8.94 21.60 8.54
N ARG A 176 -9.45 22.06 7.38
CA ARG A 176 -10.89 22.04 7.05
C ARG A 176 -11.21 20.88 6.11
N ARG A 177 -12.23 20.08 6.44
CA ARG A 177 -12.82 19.10 5.51
C ARG A 177 -13.53 19.88 4.40
N VAL A 178 -13.07 19.71 3.16
CA VAL A 178 -13.63 20.38 1.98
C VAL A 178 -14.24 19.31 1.08
N GLN A 179 -15.55 19.39 0.88
CA GLN A 179 -16.22 18.53 -0.09
C GLN A 179 -16.18 19.23 -1.44
N ARG A 180 -15.60 18.59 -2.45
CA ARG A 180 -15.73 19.04 -3.83
C ARG A 180 -16.79 18.23 -4.53
N SER A 181 -17.78 18.94 -5.03
CA SER A 181 -18.70 18.40 -6.02
C SER A 181 -18.00 18.45 -7.38
N VAL A 182 -17.79 17.30 -7.98
CA VAL A 182 -17.32 17.12 -9.36
C VAL A 182 -18.50 16.70 -10.21
N ARG A 183 -18.69 17.33 -11.37
CA ARG A 183 -19.63 16.88 -12.41
C ARG A 183 -18.85 16.31 -13.59
N LEU A 184 -19.51 15.48 -14.39
CA LEU A 184 -18.90 14.90 -15.58
C LEU A 184 -18.39 15.97 -16.57
N ALA A 185 -19.10 17.10 -16.67
CA ALA A 185 -18.69 18.26 -17.48
C ALA A 185 -17.38 18.90 -17.01
N ASP A 186 -17.00 18.74 -15.74
CA ASP A 186 -15.75 19.28 -15.18
C ASP A 186 -14.57 18.31 -15.38
N THR A 187 -14.84 17.08 -15.82
CA THR A 187 -13.83 16.02 -16.03
C THR A 187 -13.58 15.82 -17.52
N ALA A 188 -12.38 16.11 -17.99
CA ALA A 188 -11.93 15.64 -19.30
C ALA A 188 -11.68 14.13 -19.20
N LEU A 189 -12.62 13.31 -19.66
CA LEU A 189 -12.39 11.86 -19.77
C LEU A 189 -11.21 11.62 -20.71
N ASP A 190 -10.36 10.64 -20.41
CA ASP A 190 -9.18 10.36 -21.24
C ASP A 190 -9.64 9.95 -22.65
N ASP A 191 -9.27 10.77 -23.66
CA ASP A 191 -9.93 10.92 -24.97
C ASP A 191 -9.69 9.75 -25.96
N ALA A 192 -9.00 8.70 -25.53
CA ALA A 192 -8.66 7.57 -26.38
C ALA A 192 -9.86 6.60 -26.50
N GLY A 193 -10.77 6.90 -27.46
CA GLY A 193 -11.75 5.94 -27.96
C GLY A 193 -13.14 5.96 -27.30
N GLN A 194 -13.44 6.92 -26.41
CA GLN A 194 -14.78 7.01 -25.83
C GLN A 194 -15.74 7.83 -26.71
N PRO A 195 -17.01 7.40 -26.88
CA PRO A 195 -17.95 8.13 -27.73
C PRO A 195 -18.29 9.51 -27.17
N ALA A 196 -18.57 10.47 -28.06
CA ALA A 196 -18.96 11.85 -27.70
C ALA A 196 -20.18 11.95 -26.76
N VAL A 197 -20.92 10.85 -26.58
CA VAL A 197 -22.09 10.70 -25.70
C VAL A 197 -21.81 11.04 -24.24
N TRP A 198 -20.56 10.98 -23.76
CA TRP A 198 -20.20 11.33 -22.38
C TRP A 198 -19.95 12.84 -22.18
N ARG A 199 -19.96 13.65 -23.24
CA ARG A 199 -19.73 15.10 -23.17
C ARG A 199 -21.04 15.90 -23.06
N GLY A 200 -20.98 17.10 -22.49
CA GLY A 200 -22.11 18.04 -22.41
C GLY A 200 -22.86 18.04 -21.07
N LEU A 201 -23.85 18.94 -20.95
CA LEU A 201 -24.62 19.19 -19.74
C LEU A 201 -26.06 18.70 -19.90
N MET A 202 -26.65 18.18 -18.82
CA MET A 202 -28.06 17.77 -18.81
C MET A 202 -28.73 18.15 -17.48
N THR A 203 -30.01 18.54 -17.54
CA THR A 203 -30.76 18.95 -16.34
C THR A 203 -31.19 17.75 -15.50
N ALA A 204 -31.21 17.90 -14.16
CA ALA A 204 -31.63 16.84 -13.23
C ALA A 204 -33.02 16.26 -13.57
N SER A 205 -33.96 17.12 -13.99
CA SER A 205 -35.33 16.70 -14.39
C SER A 205 -35.37 15.72 -15.58
N VAL A 206 -34.37 15.77 -16.46
CA VAL A 206 -34.24 14.82 -17.58
C VAL A 206 -33.57 13.55 -17.08
N GLY A 207 -32.53 13.67 -16.24
CA GLY A 207 -31.83 12.55 -15.61
C GLY A 207 -32.76 11.65 -14.82
N GLU A 208 -33.63 12.24 -13.98
CA GLU A 208 -34.66 11.52 -13.21
C GLU A 208 -35.61 10.71 -14.11
N ARG A 209 -35.99 11.25 -15.28
CA ARG A 209 -36.88 10.56 -16.22
C ARG A 209 -36.19 9.40 -16.93
N VAL A 210 -34.93 9.56 -17.28
CA VAL A 210 -34.10 8.50 -17.86
C VAL A 210 -33.84 7.42 -16.81
N LEU A 211 -33.51 7.80 -15.57
CA LEU A 211 -33.34 6.87 -14.46
C LEU A 211 -34.62 6.07 -14.18
N LYS A 212 -35.78 6.73 -14.19
CA LYS A 212 -37.07 6.04 -14.08
C LYS A 212 -37.34 5.09 -15.25
N LEU A 213 -36.91 5.42 -16.47
CA LEU A 213 -36.99 4.51 -17.61
C LEU A 213 -36.08 3.29 -17.40
N LEU A 214 -34.85 3.47 -16.91
CA LEU A 214 -33.94 2.36 -16.60
C LEU A 214 -34.49 1.45 -15.48
N HIS A 215 -35.11 2.01 -14.44
CA HIS A 215 -35.80 1.21 -13.43
C HIS A 215 -36.96 0.42 -14.04
N ASP A 216 -37.82 1.07 -14.84
CA ASP A 216 -38.93 0.39 -15.50
C ASP A 216 -38.45 -0.72 -16.47
N MET A 217 -37.31 -0.52 -17.14
CA MET A 217 -36.65 -1.55 -17.94
C MET A 217 -36.17 -2.71 -17.07
N SER A 218 -35.47 -2.44 -15.96
CA SER A 218 -34.95 -3.47 -15.05
C SER A 218 -36.06 -4.32 -14.39
N GLU A 219 -37.25 -3.74 -14.20
CA GLU A 219 -38.44 -4.37 -13.62
C GLU A 219 -39.26 -5.18 -14.64
N GLY A 220 -38.89 -5.15 -15.92
CA GLY A 220 -39.64 -5.84 -16.97
C GLY A 220 -40.96 -5.17 -17.35
N LYS A 221 -41.17 -3.90 -16.96
CA LYS A 221 -42.37 -3.14 -17.37
C LYS A 221 -42.41 -2.82 -18.86
N LEU A 222 -41.26 -2.88 -19.54
CA LEU A 222 -41.17 -2.73 -21.00
C LEU A 222 -41.27 -4.10 -21.70
N SER A 223 -40.31 -4.99 -21.42
CA SER A 223 -40.31 -6.40 -21.82
C SER A 223 -39.30 -7.18 -20.97
N GLU A 224 -39.41 -8.51 -20.93
CA GLU A 224 -38.42 -9.38 -20.26
C GLU A 224 -37.02 -9.30 -20.89
N ASP A 225 -36.95 -9.13 -22.23
CA ASP A 225 -35.68 -8.96 -22.93
C ASP A 225 -34.94 -7.70 -22.47
N TRP A 226 -35.66 -6.58 -22.34
CA TRP A 226 -35.10 -5.33 -21.82
C TRP A 226 -34.70 -5.45 -20.35
N ALA A 227 -35.45 -6.21 -19.56
CA ALA A 227 -35.12 -6.47 -18.17
C ALA A 227 -33.80 -7.22 -18.03
N THR A 228 -33.62 -8.29 -18.81
CA THR A 228 -32.41 -9.10 -18.82
C THR A 228 -31.19 -8.30 -19.27
N VAL A 229 -31.30 -7.55 -20.37
CA VAL A 229 -30.20 -6.69 -20.86
C VAL A 229 -29.83 -5.59 -19.87
N THR A 230 -30.81 -4.99 -19.20
CA THR A 230 -30.57 -3.94 -18.19
C THR A 230 -29.87 -4.50 -16.97
N ARG A 231 -30.38 -5.60 -16.40
CA ARG A 231 -29.78 -6.28 -15.25
C ARG A 231 -28.33 -6.70 -15.50
N ARG A 232 -28.04 -7.24 -16.69
CA ARG A 232 -26.67 -7.62 -17.09
C ARG A 232 -25.77 -6.41 -17.28
N SER A 233 -26.26 -5.34 -17.90
CA SER A 233 -25.48 -4.10 -18.11
C SER A 233 -25.10 -3.44 -16.78
N VAL A 234 -26.02 -3.39 -15.79
CA VAL A 234 -25.74 -2.89 -14.44
C VAL A 234 -24.62 -3.72 -13.78
N SER A 235 -24.74 -5.05 -13.85
CA SER A 235 -23.75 -5.97 -13.29
C SER A 235 -22.37 -5.80 -13.95
N SER A 236 -22.33 -5.75 -15.28
CA SER A 236 -21.11 -5.54 -16.05
C SER A 236 -20.46 -4.19 -15.74
N ALA A 237 -21.23 -3.12 -15.55
CA ALA A 237 -20.68 -1.80 -15.20
C ALA A 237 -20.00 -1.80 -13.82
N LEU A 238 -20.58 -2.48 -12.84
CA LEU A 238 -20.01 -2.61 -11.50
C LEU A 238 -18.75 -3.49 -11.50
N LEU A 239 -18.75 -4.60 -12.25
CA LEU A 239 -17.58 -5.47 -12.42
C LEU A 239 -16.46 -4.79 -13.22
N ALA A 240 -16.79 -3.95 -14.19
CA ALA A 240 -15.79 -3.19 -14.94
C ALA A 240 -14.96 -2.29 -14.02
N LEU A 241 -15.57 -1.73 -12.97
CA LEU A 241 -14.84 -0.91 -12.00
C LEU A 241 -13.82 -1.73 -11.20
N SER A 242 -14.12 -2.98 -10.81
CA SER A 242 -13.15 -3.80 -10.08
C SER A 242 -11.92 -4.17 -10.92
N ARG A 243 -12.09 -4.23 -12.25
CA ARG A 243 -11.06 -4.61 -13.21
C ARG A 243 -10.18 -3.45 -13.68
N VAL A 244 -10.42 -2.23 -13.19
CA VAL A 244 -9.62 -1.05 -13.54
C VAL A 244 -8.15 -1.29 -13.13
N PRO A 245 -7.18 -1.08 -14.06
CA PRO A 245 -5.76 -1.31 -13.79
C PRO A 245 -5.23 -0.36 -12.72
N SER A 246 -4.21 -0.79 -11.97
CA SER A 246 -3.67 -0.06 -10.81
C SER A 246 -3.26 1.39 -11.11
N GLU A 247 -2.80 1.66 -12.34
CA GLU A 247 -2.39 3.00 -12.80
C GLU A 247 -3.55 4.00 -12.84
N ARG A 248 -4.77 3.51 -13.09
CA ARG A 248 -6.00 4.31 -13.19
C ARG A 248 -6.80 4.38 -11.88
N ARG A 249 -6.32 3.74 -10.81
CA ARG A 249 -6.96 3.73 -9.48
C ARG A 249 -6.69 5.00 -8.67
N ALA A 250 -5.70 5.81 -9.06
CA ALA A 250 -5.43 7.09 -8.42
C ALA A 250 -6.63 8.05 -8.56
N PRO A 251 -6.95 8.90 -7.56
CA PRO A 251 -8.18 9.69 -7.56
C PRO A 251 -8.42 10.52 -8.83
N ALA A 252 -7.42 11.25 -9.32
CA ALA A 252 -7.54 12.04 -10.55
C ALA A 252 -7.75 11.19 -11.81
N ALA A 253 -7.04 10.07 -11.93
CA ALA A 253 -7.17 9.18 -13.08
C ALA A 253 -8.50 8.43 -13.06
N CYS A 254 -8.94 8.00 -11.88
CA CYS A 254 -10.21 7.30 -11.69
C CYS A 254 -11.41 8.19 -12.05
N LEU A 255 -11.38 9.47 -11.67
CA LEU A 255 -12.41 10.45 -12.03
C LEU A 255 -12.50 10.73 -13.54
N ARG A 256 -11.41 10.52 -14.28
CA ARG A 256 -11.36 10.62 -15.75
C ARG A 256 -11.73 9.31 -16.46
N SER A 257 -12.06 8.25 -15.72
CA SER A 257 -12.46 6.96 -16.28
C SER A 257 -13.98 6.85 -16.43
N ALA A 258 -14.48 6.47 -17.62
CA ALA A 258 -15.89 6.16 -17.80
C ALA A 258 -16.35 4.92 -17.04
N ALA A 259 -15.44 4.01 -16.67
CA ALA A 259 -15.78 2.86 -15.83
C ALA A 259 -16.36 3.32 -14.48
N LEU A 260 -15.79 4.36 -13.87
CA LEU A 260 -16.31 4.94 -12.63
C LEU A 260 -17.72 5.51 -12.84
N TRP A 261 -17.91 6.37 -13.84
CA TRP A 261 -19.20 7.01 -14.08
C TRP A 261 -20.30 6.01 -14.44
N ARG A 262 -19.98 4.97 -15.23
CA ARG A 262 -20.90 3.84 -15.49
C ARG A 262 -21.28 3.13 -14.21
N ALA A 263 -20.32 2.82 -13.35
CA ALA A 263 -20.57 2.15 -12.07
C ALA A 263 -21.43 3.00 -11.12
N LEU A 264 -21.19 4.32 -11.02
CA LEU A 264 -22.00 5.22 -10.21
C LEU A 264 -23.46 5.28 -10.69
N VAL A 265 -23.69 5.31 -12.01
CA VAL A 265 -25.05 5.23 -12.54
C VAL A 265 -25.67 3.85 -12.30
N ALA A 266 -24.89 2.78 -12.45
CA ALA A 266 -25.34 1.43 -12.15
C ALA A 266 -25.77 1.27 -10.69
N LEU A 267 -25.09 1.94 -9.74
CA LEU A 267 -25.52 2.01 -8.34
C LEU A 267 -26.87 2.72 -8.14
N CYS A 268 -27.20 3.72 -8.97
CA CYS A 268 -28.53 4.34 -8.95
C CYS A 268 -29.63 3.40 -9.48
N VAL A 269 -29.31 2.45 -10.35
CA VAL A 269 -30.27 1.47 -10.93
C VAL A 269 -30.28 0.15 -10.15
N LEU A 270 -29.41 0.02 -9.15
CA LEU A 270 -29.18 -1.22 -8.40
C LEU A 270 -30.47 -1.76 -7.75
N ARG A 271 -30.60 -3.08 -7.76
CA ARG A 271 -31.70 -3.83 -7.14
C ARG A 271 -31.14 -4.84 -6.12
N PRO A 272 -31.93 -5.30 -5.14
CA PRO A 272 -31.49 -6.29 -4.16
C PRO A 272 -30.92 -7.57 -4.81
N GLU A 273 -31.53 -8.02 -5.91
CA GLU A 273 -31.08 -9.19 -6.68
C GLU A 273 -29.65 -9.05 -7.25
N HIS A 274 -29.21 -7.81 -7.51
CA HIS A 274 -27.84 -7.54 -7.98
C HIS A 274 -26.85 -7.62 -6.82
N ALA A 275 -27.19 -7.02 -5.68
CA ALA A 275 -26.36 -7.02 -4.47
C ALA A 275 -26.06 -8.45 -3.99
N ASP A 276 -27.07 -9.33 -3.99
CA ASP A 276 -26.96 -10.74 -3.62
C ASP A 276 -26.03 -11.56 -4.53
N ARG A 277 -25.93 -11.20 -5.81
CA ARG A 277 -25.19 -11.97 -6.84
C ARG A 277 -23.77 -11.46 -7.06
N LEU A 278 -23.57 -10.14 -6.98
CA LEU A 278 -22.29 -9.49 -7.25
C LEU A 278 -21.37 -9.48 -6.04
N THR A 279 -21.92 -9.58 -4.83
CA THR A 279 -21.11 -9.66 -3.62
C THR A 279 -20.38 -11.01 -3.59
N SER A 280 -19.10 -10.96 -3.99
CA SER A 280 -18.14 -12.06 -3.86
C SER A 280 -17.99 -12.41 -2.38
N GLY A 281 -18.72 -13.45 -1.96
CA GLY A 281 -18.87 -13.79 -0.54
C GLY A 281 -20.02 -14.75 -0.25
N ARG A 282 -21.03 -14.87 -1.13
CA ARG A 282 -22.00 -15.97 -1.05
C ARG A 282 -21.48 -17.17 -1.82
N TRP A 283 -20.66 -17.99 -1.16
CA TRP A 283 -20.40 -19.36 -1.58
C TRP A 283 -21.74 -20.10 -1.68
N ARG A 284 -22.29 -20.25 -2.89
CA ARG A 284 -23.41 -21.17 -3.11
C ARG A 284 -22.85 -22.58 -3.13
N PRO A 285 -23.33 -23.50 -2.29
CA PRO A 285 -22.87 -24.88 -2.34
C PRO A 285 -23.32 -25.45 -3.69
N ALA A 286 -22.37 -25.78 -4.56
CA ALA A 286 -22.63 -26.72 -5.63
C ALA A 286 -23.07 -28.02 -4.97
N ALA A 287 -24.22 -28.54 -5.36
CA ALA A 287 -24.77 -29.78 -4.81
C ALA A 287 -23.70 -30.89 -4.89
N GLY A 288 -23.20 -31.33 -3.73
CA GLY A 288 -22.37 -32.53 -3.61
C GLY A 288 -20.91 -32.36 -3.17
N HIS A 289 -20.40 -31.15 -2.92
CA HIS A 289 -19.06 -30.98 -2.33
C HIS A 289 -19.15 -30.18 -1.04
N SER A 290 -18.64 -30.74 0.06
CA SER A 290 -18.54 -30.08 1.37
C SER A 290 -17.83 -28.73 1.21
N GLY A 291 -18.53 -27.66 1.57
CA GLY A 291 -18.08 -26.28 1.37
C GLY A 291 -16.80 -25.98 2.13
N GLN A 292 -15.86 -25.30 1.47
CA GLN A 292 -14.82 -24.56 2.16
C GLN A 292 -15.30 -23.12 2.32
N ALA A 293 -15.70 -22.78 3.55
CA ALA A 293 -15.91 -21.40 3.97
C ALA A 293 -14.58 -20.63 3.90
N ARG A 294 -14.64 -19.29 3.89
CA ARG A 294 -13.45 -18.43 4.01
C ARG A 294 -12.58 -18.91 5.18
N PRO A 295 -11.24 -18.98 5.04
CA PRO A 295 -10.39 -19.29 6.17
C PRO A 295 -10.57 -18.20 7.23
N THR A 296 -11.09 -18.59 8.38
CA THR A 296 -11.15 -17.76 9.58
C THR A 296 -9.78 -17.78 10.25
N CYS A 297 -9.52 -16.79 11.10
CA CYS A 297 -8.30 -16.77 11.88
C CYS A 297 -8.27 -17.99 12.79
N ASP A 298 -7.29 -18.87 12.61
CA ASP A 298 -7.07 -20.07 13.42
C ASP A 298 -6.75 -19.73 14.89
N ASN A 299 -6.37 -18.46 15.16
CA ASN A 299 -6.11 -17.95 16.51
C ASN A 299 -7.34 -17.30 17.17
N HIS A 300 -8.47 -17.20 16.46
CA HIS A 300 -9.75 -16.80 17.03
C HIS A 300 -10.76 -17.97 16.90
N ASP A 301 -11.27 -18.44 18.03
CA ASP A 301 -12.30 -19.50 18.08
C ASP A 301 -13.72 -18.97 17.76
N ASP A 302 -13.85 -17.76 17.20
CA ASP A 302 -15.13 -17.11 16.95
C ASP A 302 -15.80 -17.56 15.64
N GLY A 303 -15.03 -18.15 14.71
CA GLY A 303 -15.52 -18.53 13.38
C GLY A 303 -16.02 -17.34 12.53
N GLU A 304 -15.74 -16.11 12.95
CA GLU A 304 -16.18 -14.87 12.29
C GLU A 304 -15.00 -14.03 11.82
N THR A 305 -13.90 -14.03 12.57
CA THR A 305 -12.72 -13.23 12.25
C THR A 305 -12.03 -13.81 11.02
N THR A 306 -12.00 -13.05 9.92
CA THR A 306 -11.39 -13.50 8.66
C THR A 306 -9.87 -13.48 8.73
N ALA A 307 -9.22 -14.52 8.20
CA ALA A 307 -7.78 -14.53 8.04
C ALA A 307 -7.33 -13.67 6.86
N LEU A 308 -6.20 -12.98 7.02
CA LEU A 308 -5.57 -12.12 6.03
C LEU A 308 -4.19 -12.66 5.61
N VAL A 309 -3.54 -13.44 6.47
CA VAL A 309 -2.20 -13.98 6.25
C VAL A 309 -2.24 -15.48 6.45
N ALA A 310 -1.76 -16.24 5.48
CA ALA A 310 -1.46 -17.65 5.63
C ALA A 310 0.01 -17.80 6.02
N CYS A 311 0.25 -18.26 7.24
CA CYS A 311 1.57 -18.65 7.70
C CYS A 311 1.73 -20.16 7.55
N SER A 312 2.83 -20.58 6.94
CA SER A 312 3.17 -22.01 6.78
C SER A 312 3.28 -22.78 8.10
N GLU A 313 3.53 -22.09 9.21
CA GLU A 313 3.72 -22.69 10.53
C GLU A 313 2.61 -22.31 11.53
N CYS A 314 2.11 -21.07 11.49
CA CYS A 314 1.09 -20.57 12.43
C CYS A 314 -0.36 -20.71 11.93
N GLY A 315 -0.59 -21.16 10.70
CA GLY A 315 -1.93 -21.24 10.11
C GLY A 315 -2.43 -19.91 9.53
N HIS A 316 -3.74 -19.81 9.32
CA HIS A 316 -4.41 -18.64 8.79
C HIS A 316 -4.68 -17.63 9.92
N LEU A 317 -4.19 -16.41 9.79
CA LEU A 317 -4.23 -15.40 10.84
C LEU A 317 -4.87 -14.10 10.35
N CYS A 318 -5.64 -13.42 11.21
CA CYS A 318 -6.03 -12.03 11.01
C CYS A 318 -4.82 -11.10 11.18
N ALA A 319 -4.95 -9.82 10.77
CA ALA A 319 -3.85 -8.85 10.85
C ALA A 319 -3.27 -8.69 12.26
N ASP A 320 -4.14 -8.68 13.28
CA ASP A 320 -3.72 -8.50 14.67
C ASP A 320 -3.03 -9.75 15.22
N CYS A 321 -3.56 -10.94 14.93
CA CYS A 321 -2.95 -12.20 15.34
C CYS A 321 -1.61 -12.44 14.65
N ASP A 322 -1.48 -12.09 13.36
CA ASP A 322 -0.20 -12.11 12.65
C ASP A 322 0.82 -11.20 13.34
N ARG A 323 0.42 -9.97 13.66
CA ARG A 323 1.27 -8.99 14.35
C ARG A 323 1.74 -9.51 15.72
N VAL A 324 0.84 -10.09 16.51
CA VAL A 324 1.15 -10.55 17.87
C VAL A 324 2.02 -11.81 17.86
N LEU A 325 1.67 -12.82 17.07
CA LEU A 325 2.36 -14.11 17.06
C LEU A 325 3.77 -14.01 16.44
N HIS A 326 3.96 -13.12 15.46
CA HIS A 326 5.25 -12.95 14.77
C HIS A 326 6.17 -11.88 15.38
N LEU A 327 5.80 -11.28 16.51
CA LEU A 327 6.69 -10.37 17.27
C LEU A 327 7.93 -11.11 17.84
N SER A 328 7.77 -12.38 18.21
CA SER A 328 8.82 -13.19 18.86
C SER A 328 9.98 -13.53 17.91
N ARG A 329 11.22 -13.57 18.43
CA ARG A 329 12.42 -13.88 17.61
C ARG A 329 12.34 -15.25 16.90
N LYS A 330 11.63 -16.22 17.48
CA LYS A 330 11.49 -17.57 16.92
C LYS A 330 10.55 -17.62 15.72
N ALA A 331 9.51 -16.78 15.70
CA ALA A 331 8.49 -16.77 14.66
C ALA A 331 8.78 -15.82 13.49
N ARG A 332 9.75 -14.90 13.62
CA ARG A 332 10.13 -13.96 12.54
C ARG A 332 10.53 -14.57 11.20
N PRO A 333 11.17 -15.76 11.10
CA PRO A 333 11.55 -16.34 9.82
C PRO A 333 10.42 -17.14 9.15
N HIS A 334 9.24 -17.27 9.77
CA HIS A 334 8.14 -18.01 9.17
C HIS A 334 7.78 -17.44 7.79
N HIS A 335 7.56 -18.33 6.82
CA HIS A 335 7.08 -17.91 5.50
C HIS A 335 5.60 -17.56 5.58
N ARG A 336 5.29 -16.29 5.33
CA ARG A 336 3.96 -15.68 5.41
C ARG A 336 3.53 -15.24 4.03
N GLN A 337 2.35 -15.68 3.61
CA GLN A 337 1.73 -15.30 2.35
C GLN A 337 0.46 -14.52 2.66
N VAL A 338 0.35 -13.30 2.13
CA VAL A 338 -0.90 -12.53 2.22
C VAL A 338 -1.94 -13.20 1.32
N LEU A 339 -3.13 -13.46 1.86
CA LEU A 339 -4.24 -14.03 1.10
C LEU A 339 -4.78 -12.94 0.16
N LYS A 340 -4.37 -12.98 -1.12
CA LYS A 340 -4.66 -11.96 -2.16
C LYS A 340 -6.14 -11.82 -2.54
N GLU A 341 -7.04 -12.68 -2.02
CA GLU A 341 -8.45 -12.71 -2.41
C GLU A 341 -9.23 -11.43 -2.05
N GLU A 342 -8.71 -10.55 -1.18
CA GLU A 342 -9.34 -9.25 -0.91
C GLU A 342 -9.26 -8.27 -2.08
N GLU A 343 -8.25 -8.37 -2.95
CA GLU A 343 -8.10 -7.43 -4.08
C GLU A 343 -9.18 -7.61 -5.16
N GLU A 344 -9.79 -8.79 -5.23
CA GLU A 344 -10.83 -9.11 -6.21
C GLU A 344 -12.23 -9.12 -5.57
N ALA A 345 -12.30 -8.95 -4.25
CA ALA A 345 -13.55 -8.99 -3.52
C ALA A 345 -14.38 -7.71 -3.75
N ILE A 346 -15.42 -7.84 -4.55
CA ILE A 346 -16.45 -6.82 -4.76
C ILE A 346 -17.56 -7.06 -3.73
N ARG A 347 -17.89 -6.03 -2.93
CA ARG A 347 -19.09 -6.03 -2.08
C ARG A 347 -20.06 -4.97 -2.60
N VAL A 348 -21.29 -5.40 -2.88
CA VAL A 348 -22.36 -4.54 -3.38
C VAL A 348 -23.54 -4.64 -2.42
N ASP A 349 -24.01 -3.51 -1.92
CA ASP A 349 -25.12 -3.43 -0.98
C ASP A 349 -26.13 -2.37 -1.44
N LEU A 350 -27.40 -2.56 -1.06
CA LEU A 350 -28.47 -1.62 -1.33
C LEU A 350 -29.22 -1.35 -0.02
N HIS A 351 -29.05 -0.16 0.54
CA HIS A 351 -29.68 0.24 1.79
C HIS A 351 -30.54 1.49 1.57
N GLU A 352 -31.84 1.39 1.87
CA GLU A 352 -32.80 2.50 1.76
C GLU A 352 -32.80 3.21 0.38
N GLY A 353 -32.51 2.49 -0.70
CA GLY A 353 -32.44 3.06 -2.06
C GLY A 353 -31.08 3.68 -2.41
N CYS A 354 -30.10 3.63 -1.52
CA CYS A 354 -28.72 4.01 -1.78
C CYS A 354 -27.89 2.76 -2.14
N GLY A 355 -27.38 2.72 -3.37
CA GLY A 355 -26.47 1.67 -3.83
C GLY A 355 -25.06 1.94 -3.33
N ARG A 356 -24.42 0.91 -2.77
CA ARG A 356 -23.07 0.97 -2.20
C ARG A 356 -22.19 -0.08 -2.86
N LEU A 357 -20.97 0.31 -3.20
CA LEU A 357 -19.93 -0.56 -3.74
C LEU A 357 -18.67 -0.37 -2.89
N LYS A 358 -18.12 -1.47 -2.40
CA LYS A 358 -16.84 -1.50 -1.71
C LYS A 358 -15.89 -2.44 -2.44
N LEU A 359 -14.83 -1.86 -2.98
CA LEU A 359 -13.62 -2.52 -3.47
C LEU A 359 -12.51 -2.30 -2.44
N PHE A 360 -11.42 -3.06 -2.55
CA PHE A 360 -10.27 -2.86 -1.66
C PHE A 360 -9.61 -1.48 -1.78
N TRP A 361 -9.73 -0.84 -2.96
CA TRP A 361 -9.11 0.45 -3.27
C TRP A 361 -10.12 1.60 -3.42
N LEU A 362 -11.42 1.35 -3.27
CA LEU A 362 -12.47 2.34 -3.52
C LEU A 362 -13.76 1.99 -2.78
N MET A 363 -14.37 3.00 -2.16
CA MET A 363 -15.77 2.95 -1.77
C MET A 363 -16.57 3.96 -2.57
N ALA A 364 -17.66 3.51 -3.18
CA ALA A 364 -18.57 4.35 -3.95
C ALA A 364 -20.00 4.17 -3.44
N LEU A 365 -20.72 5.28 -3.31
CA LEU A 365 -22.12 5.31 -2.89
C LEU A 365 -22.90 6.19 -3.87
N SER A 366 -24.10 5.78 -4.25
CA SER A 366 -24.97 6.58 -5.11
C SER A 366 -26.39 6.55 -4.58
N ASP A 367 -26.96 7.75 -4.44
CA ASP A 367 -28.34 7.96 -4.04
C ASP A 367 -29.19 8.27 -5.28
N ALA A 368 -30.07 7.34 -5.64
CA ALA A 368 -30.91 7.43 -6.83
C ALA A 368 -31.86 8.65 -6.80
N PRO A 369 -32.57 8.95 -5.69
CA PRO A 369 -33.50 10.08 -5.63
C PRO A 369 -32.84 11.45 -5.77
N SER A 370 -31.69 11.67 -5.14
CA SER A 370 -31.01 12.98 -5.20
C SER A 370 -29.99 13.12 -6.33
N LEU A 371 -29.72 12.04 -7.09
CA LEU A 371 -28.66 11.98 -8.11
C LEU A 371 -27.29 12.44 -7.57
N LYS A 372 -27.03 12.17 -6.30
CA LYS A 372 -25.76 12.46 -5.64
C LYS A 372 -24.99 11.17 -5.46
N SER A 373 -23.71 11.21 -5.75
CA SER A 373 -22.79 10.11 -5.49
C SER A 373 -21.66 10.58 -4.61
N MET A 374 -21.05 9.65 -3.87
CA MET A 374 -19.91 9.89 -3.02
C MET A 374 -18.86 8.83 -3.34
N VAL A 375 -17.61 9.27 -3.50
CA VAL A 375 -16.47 8.40 -3.75
C VAL A 375 -15.40 8.67 -2.71
N GLU A 376 -14.94 7.60 -2.05
CA GLU A 376 -13.94 7.62 -1.00
C GLU A 376 -12.83 6.63 -1.33
N PHE A 377 -11.59 7.10 -1.23
CA PHE A 377 -10.38 6.32 -1.51
C PHE A 377 -9.70 6.00 -0.16
N PRO A 378 -9.16 4.77 0.02
CA PRO A 378 -8.50 4.38 1.26
C PRO A 378 -7.16 5.09 1.43
N CYS A 379 -6.72 5.19 2.68
CA CYS A 379 -5.43 5.73 3.06
C CYS A 379 -4.30 4.97 2.39
N ARG A 380 -3.38 5.71 1.78
CA ARG A 380 -2.16 5.18 1.15
C ARG A 380 -1.38 4.21 2.04
N PHE A 381 -1.28 4.51 3.33
CA PHE A 381 -0.41 3.79 4.26
C PHE A 381 -1.13 2.65 5.00
N CYS A 382 -2.17 2.98 5.79
CA CYS A 382 -2.88 1.99 6.60
C CYS A 382 -4.08 1.32 5.92
N GLY A 383 -4.50 1.76 4.73
CA GLY A 383 -5.70 1.21 4.05
C GLY A 383 -7.05 1.57 4.69
N ALA A 384 -7.07 2.23 5.86
CA ALA A 384 -8.29 2.71 6.47
C ALA A 384 -8.98 3.78 5.60
N PRO A 385 -10.30 4.02 5.74
CA PRO A 385 -10.99 5.09 5.03
C PRO A 385 -10.27 6.41 5.28
N ALA A 386 -9.66 6.99 4.25
CA ALA A 386 -8.98 8.25 4.40
C ALA A 386 -9.97 9.39 4.20
N GLY A 387 -10.03 10.26 5.20
CA GLY A 387 -10.79 11.52 5.13
C GLY A 387 -10.22 12.55 4.13
N GLY A 388 -9.26 12.20 3.27
CA GLY A 388 -8.87 13.06 2.16
C GLY A 388 -7.46 12.91 1.60
N GLY A 389 -7.30 13.45 0.39
CA GLY A 389 -6.06 13.82 -0.30
C GLY A 389 -6.37 14.95 -1.30
N THR A 390 -5.41 15.81 -1.66
CA THR A 390 -5.64 16.79 -2.74
C THR A 390 -5.82 16.05 -4.08
N ALA A 391 -6.45 16.65 -5.09
CA ALA A 391 -6.71 15.98 -6.37
C ALA A 391 -5.45 15.41 -7.06
N LEU A 392 -4.26 15.88 -6.67
CA LEU A 392 -2.96 15.43 -7.21
C LEU A 392 -2.19 14.49 -6.27
N GLU A 393 -2.62 14.31 -5.01
CA GLU A 393 -1.90 13.50 -4.01
C GLU A 393 -2.73 12.28 -3.53
N PRO A 394 -2.10 11.13 -3.26
CA PRO A 394 -2.78 9.98 -2.67
C PRO A 394 -3.31 10.33 -1.27
N PRO A 395 -4.53 9.89 -0.91
CA PRO A 395 -5.17 10.27 0.33
C PRO A 395 -4.52 9.60 1.55
N VAL A 396 -4.49 10.31 2.67
CA VAL A 396 -3.87 9.87 3.94
C VAL A 396 -4.81 10.15 5.10
N CYS A 397 -4.96 9.20 6.03
CA CYS A 397 -5.84 9.35 7.19
C CYS A 397 -5.27 10.32 8.25
N GLU A 398 -6.09 10.65 9.26
CA GLU A 398 -5.73 11.61 10.33
C GLU A 398 -4.84 11.00 11.43
N GLU A 399 -4.44 9.73 11.29
CA GLU A 399 -3.56 9.06 12.24
C GLU A 399 -2.17 9.69 12.26
N ALA A 400 -1.61 9.87 13.46
CA ALA A 400 -0.35 10.60 13.65
C ALA A 400 0.81 9.96 12.90
N GLU A 401 0.84 8.63 12.84
CA GLU A 401 1.84 7.82 12.12
C GLU A 401 1.75 8.03 10.60
N CYS A 402 0.54 7.93 10.05
CA CYS A 402 0.29 8.13 8.61
C CYS A 402 0.62 9.56 8.17
N ALA A 403 0.30 10.56 9.00
CA ALA A 403 0.68 11.94 8.75
C ALA A 403 2.21 12.15 8.79
N ALA A 404 2.92 11.47 9.70
CA ALA A 404 4.38 11.50 9.74
C ALA A 404 5.01 10.81 8.50
N HIS A 405 4.46 9.68 8.08
CA HIS A 405 4.84 8.99 6.84
C HIS A 405 4.63 9.87 5.62
N GLN A 406 3.51 10.59 5.51
CA GLN A 406 3.27 11.51 4.40
C GLN A 406 4.30 12.65 4.34
N ARG A 407 4.73 13.18 5.49
CA ARG A 407 5.78 14.20 5.55
C ARG A 407 7.13 13.65 5.08
N ALA A 408 7.45 12.40 5.38
CA ALA A 408 8.70 11.75 4.98
C ALA A 408 8.67 11.14 3.57
N ALA A 409 7.48 10.93 2.97
CA ALA A 409 7.31 10.30 1.66
C ALA A 409 7.67 11.23 0.50
N CYS A 410 8.13 10.63 -0.60
CA CYS A 410 8.22 11.32 -1.88
C CYS A 410 6.81 11.70 -2.38
N GLN A 411 6.66 12.94 -2.87
CA GLN A 411 5.41 13.48 -3.42
C GLN A 411 5.30 13.36 -4.94
N ARG A 412 6.31 12.80 -5.61
CA ARG A 412 6.31 12.68 -7.08
C ARG A 412 5.51 11.45 -7.54
N LEU A 413 4.82 11.60 -8.67
CA LEU A 413 4.25 10.50 -9.44
C LEU A 413 5.31 9.98 -10.42
N LEU A 414 5.46 8.66 -10.49
CA LEU A 414 6.35 8.01 -11.44
C LEU A 414 5.74 8.05 -12.85
N SER A 415 6.53 7.75 -13.88
CA SER A 415 6.07 7.71 -15.28
C SER A 415 4.96 6.68 -15.54
N CYS A 416 4.88 5.64 -14.71
CA CYS A 416 3.79 4.64 -14.72
C CYS A 416 2.49 5.14 -14.04
N GLY A 417 2.46 6.36 -13.50
CA GLY A 417 1.29 6.91 -12.82
C GLY A 417 1.15 6.50 -11.35
N HIS A 418 1.98 5.59 -10.83
CA HIS A 418 2.00 5.26 -9.39
C HIS A 418 2.72 6.34 -8.56
N PRO A 419 2.25 6.60 -7.32
CA PRO A 419 2.97 7.46 -6.39
C PRO A 419 4.31 6.80 -5.99
N CYS A 420 5.39 7.58 -5.97
CA CYS A 420 6.70 7.09 -5.57
C CYS A 420 6.68 6.60 -4.11
N GLY A 421 7.03 5.32 -3.88
CA GLY A 421 7.15 4.72 -2.54
C GLY A 421 8.41 5.15 -1.76
N GLY A 422 9.28 5.95 -2.38
CA GLY A 422 10.53 6.45 -1.82
C GLY A 422 10.36 7.57 -0.81
N VAL A 423 11.49 8.15 -0.41
CA VAL A 423 11.58 9.18 0.62
C VAL A 423 11.61 10.58 -0.01
N ARG A 424 11.19 11.60 0.75
CA ARG A 424 11.29 13.01 0.36
C ARG A 424 12.77 13.40 0.15
N ASP A 425 13.01 14.22 -0.86
CA ASP A 425 14.33 14.79 -1.21
C ASP A 425 15.41 13.76 -1.59
N GLU A 426 15.01 12.52 -1.90
CA GLU A 426 15.91 11.53 -2.49
C GLU A 426 16.32 11.96 -3.92
N PRO A 427 17.62 11.93 -4.29
CA PRO A 427 18.09 12.43 -5.58
C PRO A 427 17.52 11.64 -6.77
N ARG A 428 17.27 10.35 -6.56
CA ARG A 428 16.62 9.47 -7.53
C ARG A 428 15.40 8.86 -6.87
N CYS A 429 14.24 8.97 -7.52
CA CYS A 429 13.04 8.33 -7.02
C CYS A 429 13.20 6.81 -7.04
N LEU A 430 12.67 6.16 -6.00
CA LEU A 430 12.57 4.72 -5.92
C LEU A 430 11.89 4.14 -7.18
N PRO A 431 12.42 3.07 -7.80
CA PRO A 431 11.71 2.34 -8.83
C PRO A 431 10.32 1.90 -8.34
N CYS A 432 9.36 1.76 -9.26
CA CYS A 432 7.99 1.43 -8.88
C CYS A 432 7.95 0.09 -8.14
N LEU A 433 7.42 0.09 -6.91
CA LEU A 433 7.28 -1.11 -6.07
C LEU A 433 6.36 -2.17 -6.71
N HIS A 434 5.52 -1.77 -7.67
CA HIS A 434 4.66 -2.67 -8.45
C HIS A 434 5.35 -3.26 -9.69
N GLY A 435 6.66 -3.01 -9.89
CA GLY A 435 7.41 -3.58 -11.01
C GLY A 435 7.15 -2.92 -12.38
N CYS A 436 6.44 -1.80 -12.42
CA CYS A 436 6.18 -1.05 -13.65
C CYS A 436 7.47 -0.41 -14.18
N GLY A 437 7.84 -0.72 -15.43
CA GLY A 437 9.00 -0.10 -16.11
C GLY A 437 10.29 -0.93 -16.14
N GLY A 438 10.21 -2.26 -15.97
CA GLY A 438 11.33 -3.18 -16.25
C GLY A 438 12.45 -3.24 -15.20
N GLY A 439 12.36 -2.44 -14.14
CA GLY A 439 13.24 -2.55 -12.97
C GLY A 439 12.85 -3.77 -12.12
N ARG A 440 13.63 -4.85 -12.21
CA ARG A 440 13.40 -6.06 -11.39
C ARG A 440 13.89 -5.81 -9.96
N LEU A 441 12.99 -5.31 -9.11
CA LEU A 441 13.23 -5.24 -7.67
C LEU A 441 13.29 -6.66 -7.09
N ARG A 442 14.09 -6.83 -6.03
CA ARG A 442 14.15 -8.11 -5.28
C ARG A 442 12.93 -8.31 -4.38
N GLN A 443 12.25 -7.22 -4.05
CA GLN A 443 11.08 -7.17 -3.19
C GLN A 443 10.03 -6.25 -3.84
N ASP A 444 8.75 -6.51 -3.60
CA ASP A 444 7.63 -5.74 -4.15
C ASP A 444 6.91 -4.87 -3.10
N ALA A 445 5.79 -4.27 -3.49
CA ALA A 445 4.98 -3.40 -2.64
C ALA A 445 4.31 -4.13 -1.46
N ASP A 446 4.06 -5.43 -1.61
CA ASP A 446 3.30 -6.25 -0.67
C ASP A 446 4.20 -7.05 0.26
N ASP A 447 5.49 -7.17 -0.06
CA ASP A 447 6.49 -7.70 0.83
C ASP A 447 6.55 -6.93 2.16
N MET A 448 6.75 -7.69 3.23
CA MET A 448 6.86 -7.14 4.59
C MET A 448 8.27 -6.60 4.82
N CYS A 449 8.36 -5.48 5.53
CA CYS A 449 9.65 -4.95 5.95
C CYS A 449 10.28 -5.89 6.99
N MET A 450 11.44 -6.47 6.66
CA MET A 450 12.16 -7.44 7.50
C MET A 450 12.88 -6.83 8.72
N VAL A 451 12.46 -5.63 9.13
CA VAL A 451 12.88 -4.98 10.38
C VAL A 451 11.70 -4.87 11.36
N CYS A 452 10.55 -4.36 10.91
CA CYS A 452 9.35 -4.31 11.75
C CYS A 452 8.57 -5.62 11.74
N PHE A 453 8.56 -6.37 10.63
CA PHE A 453 7.78 -7.58 10.39
C PHE A 453 6.26 -7.40 10.46
N THR A 454 5.76 -6.18 10.73
CA THR A 454 4.35 -5.89 10.96
C THR A 454 3.66 -5.18 9.81
N GLU A 455 4.42 -4.57 8.90
CA GLU A 455 3.88 -3.70 7.84
C GLU A 455 4.53 -3.97 6.49
N ARG A 456 3.72 -3.82 5.43
CA ARG A 456 4.13 -3.91 4.03
C ARG A 456 5.05 -2.76 3.65
N LEU A 457 5.92 -2.96 2.66
CA LEU A 457 6.81 -1.91 2.16
C LEU A 457 6.06 -0.70 1.58
N SER A 458 4.87 -0.90 1.01
CA SER A 458 3.99 0.19 0.54
C SER A 458 3.34 1.02 1.66
N ALA A 459 3.27 0.48 2.88
CA ALA A 459 2.57 1.11 4.01
C ALA A 459 3.37 2.26 4.68
N ALA A 460 4.64 2.46 4.32
CA ALA A 460 5.45 3.59 4.79
C ALA A 460 6.56 3.90 3.78
N PRO A 461 7.20 5.08 3.83
CA PRO A 461 8.30 5.44 2.93
C PRO A 461 9.46 4.44 3.02
N ALA A 462 9.83 3.85 1.88
CA ALA A 462 10.85 2.82 1.77
C ALA A 462 12.13 3.35 1.13
N LEU A 463 13.26 2.73 1.49
CA LEU A 463 14.60 2.97 0.94
C LEU A 463 15.09 1.73 0.21
N LEU A 464 15.73 1.92 -0.94
CA LEU A 464 16.48 0.86 -1.62
C LEU A 464 17.95 0.94 -1.19
N LEU A 465 18.38 0.01 -0.35
CA LEU A 465 19.78 -0.07 0.06
C LEU A 465 20.69 -0.39 -1.14
N ALA A 466 21.97 -0.05 -1.05
CA ALA A 466 22.95 -0.38 -2.09
C ALA A 466 23.04 -1.89 -2.41
N CYS A 467 22.70 -2.75 -1.44
CA CYS A 467 22.64 -4.20 -1.62
C CYS A 467 21.40 -4.70 -2.39
N GLY A 468 20.47 -3.80 -2.75
CA GLY A 468 19.27 -4.08 -3.52
C GLY A 468 18.04 -4.52 -2.72
N HIS A 469 18.09 -4.48 -1.38
CA HIS A 469 16.95 -4.78 -0.51
C HIS A 469 16.22 -3.52 -0.05
N LEU A 470 14.91 -3.65 0.16
CA LEU A 470 13.98 -2.59 0.54
C LEU A 470 13.60 -2.68 2.01
N PHE A 471 13.60 -1.53 2.69
CA PHE A 471 13.19 -1.37 4.09
C PHE A 471 12.55 -0.01 4.31
N HIS A 472 11.69 0.13 5.32
CA HIS A 472 11.17 1.46 5.69
C HIS A 472 12.28 2.36 6.25
N LEU A 473 12.24 3.65 5.92
CA LEU A 473 13.19 4.66 6.41
C LEU A 473 13.25 4.67 7.95
N HIS A 474 12.09 4.76 8.60
CA HIS A 474 12.02 4.85 10.06
C HIS A 474 12.54 3.57 10.73
N CYS A 475 12.36 2.41 10.10
CA CYS A 475 12.87 1.14 10.57
C CYS A 475 14.41 1.14 10.56
N CYS A 476 15.02 1.53 9.45
CA CYS A 476 16.48 1.65 9.35
C CYS A 476 17.05 2.64 10.35
N ARG A 477 16.44 3.84 10.46
CA ARG A 477 16.89 4.86 11.44
C ARG A 477 16.80 4.33 12.87
N ARG A 478 15.71 3.68 13.25
CA ARG A 478 15.54 3.10 14.59
C ARG A 478 16.62 2.07 14.93
N VAL A 479 16.94 1.16 14.01
CA VAL A 479 18.00 0.15 14.19
C VAL A 479 19.37 0.82 14.35
N LEU A 480 19.70 1.80 13.49
CA LEU A 480 20.99 2.49 13.55
C LEU A 480 21.13 3.38 14.79
N THR A 481 20.04 4.00 15.26
CA THR A 481 20.03 4.81 16.50
C THR A 481 20.12 3.93 17.74
N ALA A 482 19.46 2.76 17.76
CA ALA A 482 19.51 1.82 18.88
C ALA A 482 20.89 1.16 19.06
N ARG A 483 21.69 1.07 17.98
CA ARG A 483 23.03 0.48 17.96
C ARG A 483 23.04 -1.01 18.35
N TRP A 484 23.92 -1.40 19.27
CA TRP A 484 24.08 -2.77 19.72
C TRP A 484 23.39 -3.01 21.07
N VAL A 485 23.12 -4.28 21.36
CA VAL A 485 22.57 -4.73 22.64
C VAL A 485 23.72 -5.15 23.55
N GLY A 486 23.65 -4.78 24.83
CA GLY A 486 24.69 -5.05 25.82
C GLY A 486 25.82 -4.02 25.87
N PRO A 487 26.78 -4.18 26.80
CA PRO A 487 27.88 -3.23 27.00
C PRO A 487 28.98 -3.36 25.93
N ARG A 488 29.19 -4.57 25.40
CA ARG A 488 30.19 -4.85 24.35
C ARG A 488 29.77 -4.25 23.02
N ILE A 489 30.68 -3.50 22.40
CA ILE A 489 30.49 -2.95 21.06
C ILE A 489 30.42 -4.10 20.05
N THR A 490 29.29 -4.21 19.35
CA THR A 490 29.12 -5.10 18.20
C THR A 490 28.54 -4.33 17.01
N PHE A 491 28.83 -4.75 15.78
CA PHE A 491 28.42 -4.02 14.57
C PHE A 491 27.38 -4.79 13.74
N GLY A 492 26.78 -5.86 14.27
CA GLY A 492 25.77 -6.64 13.53
C GLY A 492 24.53 -5.84 13.13
N PHE A 493 24.20 -4.78 13.88
CA PHE A 493 23.05 -3.91 13.63
C PHE A 493 23.19 -3.00 12.39
N SER A 494 24.42 -2.76 11.91
CA SER A 494 24.68 -1.97 10.71
C SER A 494 24.67 -2.81 9.43
N LEU A 495 24.33 -4.10 9.53
CA LEU A 495 24.24 -5.04 8.41
C LEU A 495 22.79 -5.26 8.00
N CYS A 496 22.57 -5.49 6.71
CA CYS A 496 21.28 -5.79 6.12
C CYS A 496 20.68 -7.06 6.78
N PRO A 497 19.45 -7.01 7.30
CA PRO A 497 18.80 -8.18 7.90
C PRO A 497 18.73 -9.41 6.99
N ILE A 498 18.63 -9.20 5.66
CA ILE A 498 18.45 -10.24 4.65
C ILE A 498 19.81 -10.82 4.20
N CYS A 499 20.67 -10.02 3.56
CA CYS A 499 21.92 -10.52 2.95
C CYS A 499 23.19 -10.27 3.77
N LYS A 500 23.08 -9.64 4.94
CA LYS A 500 24.22 -9.27 5.81
C LYS A 500 25.25 -8.32 5.19
N ALA A 501 24.99 -7.76 4.00
CA ALA A 501 25.81 -6.68 3.45
C ALA A 501 25.65 -5.39 4.29
N PRO A 502 26.65 -4.50 4.35
CA PRO A 502 26.53 -3.22 5.06
C PRO A 502 25.32 -2.39 4.61
N ILE A 503 24.61 -1.78 5.55
CA ILE A 503 23.52 -0.84 5.26
C ILE A 503 24.14 0.43 4.72
N GLU A 504 23.86 0.74 3.46
CA GLU A 504 24.35 1.95 2.80
C GLU A 504 23.22 2.67 2.08
N HIS A 505 23.03 3.94 2.44
CA HIS A 505 22.08 4.85 1.82
C HIS A 505 22.43 6.32 2.15
N GLU A 506 22.21 7.24 1.21
CA GLU A 506 22.52 8.67 1.37
C GLU A 506 21.73 9.32 2.52
N MET A 507 20.43 9.05 2.60
CA MET A 507 19.53 9.50 3.67
C MET A 507 19.84 8.96 5.08
N LEU A 508 20.81 8.03 5.20
CA LEU A 508 21.26 7.46 6.47
C LEU A 508 22.71 7.88 6.80
N SER A 509 23.34 8.71 5.96
CA SER A 509 24.74 9.11 6.09
C SER A 509 25.05 9.83 7.41
N ASP A 510 24.08 10.57 7.95
CA ASP A 510 24.14 11.23 9.25
C ASP A 510 24.38 10.24 10.40
N LEU A 511 23.71 9.08 10.34
CA LEU A 511 23.85 8.01 11.34
C LEU A 511 25.03 7.07 11.03
N LEU A 512 25.30 6.79 9.75
CA LEU A 512 26.34 5.84 9.34
C LEU A 512 27.75 6.40 9.53
N SER A 513 27.97 7.70 9.37
CA SER A 513 29.30 8.33 9.50
C SER A 513 29.94 8.10 10.89
N PRO A 514 29.25 8.39 12.03
CA PRO A 514 29.82 8.11 13.34
C PRO A 514 30.00 6.60 13.62
N ILE A 515 29.11 5.74 13.09
CA ILE A 515 29.24 4.28 13.23
C ILE A 515 30.48 3.77 12.50
N ARG A 516 30.74 4.25 11.28
CA ARG A 516 31.93 3.91 10.49
C ARG A 516 33.22 4.39 11.17
N ALA A 517 33.20 5.59 11.75
CA ALA A 517 34.33 6.11 12.52
C ALA A 517 34.63 5.23 13.74
N LEU A 518 33.61 4.81 14.49
CA LEU A 518 33.75 3.89 15.62
C LEU A 518 34.26 2.51 15.17
N TYR A 519 33.73 1.98 14.07
CA TYR A 519 34.20 0.71 13.50
C TYR A 519 35.69 0.78 13.12
N ALA A 520 36.11 1.85 12.45
CA ALA A 520 37.51 2.05 12.07
C ALA A 520 38.44 2.19 13.30
N ASP A 521 38.01 2.90 14.35
CA ASP A 521 38.76 3.04 15.60
C ASP A 521 38.92 1.69 16.32
N VAL A 522 37.83 0.93 16.48
CA VAL A 522 37.87 -0.40 17.10
C VAL A 522 38.70 -1.37 16.27
N ARG A 523 38.53 -1.40 14.94
CA ARG A 523 39.33 -2.23 14.03
C ARG A 523 40.82 -1.93 14.16
N LYS A 524 41.20 -0.65 14.19
CA LYS A 524 42.60 -0.23 14.37
C LYS A 524 43.17 -0.69 15.71
N LYS A 525 42.43 -0.49 16.81
CA LYS A 525 42.88 -0.90 18.14
C LYS A 525 42.99 -2.42 18.29
N ALA A 526 42.05 -3.16 17.72
CA ALA A 526 42.03 -4.62 17.74
C ALA A 526 43.23 -5.20 16.98
N LEU A 527 43.53 -4.65 15.79
CA LEU A 527 44.71 -5.04 15.00
C LEU A 527 46.02 -4.76 15.74
N ILE A 528 46.19 -3.56 16.30
CA ILE A 528 47.38 -3.22 17.09
C ILE A 528 47.54 -4.21 18.26
N ARG A 529 46.46 -4.52 18.97
CA ARG A 529 46.55 -5.49 20.08
C ARG A 529 46.93 -6.90 19.59
N CYS A 530 46.33 -7.35 18.49
CA CYS A 530 46.62 -8.63 17.88
C CYS A 530 48.09 -8.76 17.43
N GLU A 531 48.69 -7.67 16.92
CA GLU A 531 50.10 -7.63 16.52
C GLU A 531 51.03 -7.77 17.73
N TYR A 532 50.74 -7.06 18.82
CA TYR A 532 51.56 -7.08 20.03
C TYR A 532 51.38 -8.35 20.88
N ASP A 533 50.23 -9.02 20.77
CA ASP A 533 50.01 -10.33 21.39
C ASP A 533 50.73 -11.46 20.64
N GLY A 534 51.49 -11.16 19.56
CA GLY A 534 52.28 -12.14 18.80
C GLY A 534 51.45 -13.10 17.93
N LEU A 535 50.13 -12.94 17.88
CA LEU A 535 49.21 -13.84 17.18
C LEU A 535 49.39 -13.83 15.66
N ARG A 536 49.94 -12.74 15.10
CA ARG A 536 50.30 -12.64 13.67
C ARG A 536 51.33 -13.69 13.25
N LEU A 537 52.18 -14.17 14.16
CA LEU A 537 53.18 -15.20 13.92
C LEU A 537 52.59 -16.63 14.00
N SER A 538 51.55 -16.84 14.82
CA SER A 538 50.95 -18.16 15.01
C SER A 538 50.15 -18.67 13.79
N GLU A 539 49.56 -17.76 13.01
CA GLU A 539 48.77 -18.12 11.81
C GLU A 539 49.52 -18.00 10.48
N ALA A 540 50.64 -17.26 10.44
CA ALA A 540 51.57 -17.33 9.30
C ALA A 540 52.13 -18.77 9.11
N ALA A 541 52.10 -19.59 10.17
CA ALA A 541 52.45 -21.01 10.13
C ALA A 541 51.28 -21.94 9.73
N GLY A 542 50.03 -21.47 9.72
CA GLY A 542 48.83 -22.31 9.58
C GLY A 542 47.93 -22.03 8.37
N ALA A 543 47.92 -20.82 7.82
CA ALA A 543 47.03 -20.48 6.69
C ALA A 543 47.77 -19.64 5.63
N ALA A 544 48.18 -20.30 4.56
CA ALA A 544 48.58 -19.62 3.33
C ALA A 544 47.37 -18.88 2.73
N GLY A 545 47.29 -17.56 2.95
CA GLY A 545 46.41 -16.67 2.16
C GLY A 545 45.40 -15.78 2.92
N GLY A 546 45.44 -15.70 4.24
CA GLY A 546 44.54 -14.79 4.98
C GLY A 546 45.00 -13.33 4.89
N GLY A 547 44.31 -12.49 4.11
CA GLY A 547 44.58 -11.05 4.01
C GLY A 547 44.31 -10.29 5.33
N ASP A 548 44.81 -9.04 5.44
CA ASP A 548 44.68 -8.17 6.62
C ASP A 548 43.22 -8.02 7.14
N ASP A 549 42.21 -8.22 6.30
CA ASP A 549 40.80 -8.19 6.67
C ASP A 549 40.34 -9.40 7.51
N GLN A 550 40.89 -10.59 7.28
CA GLN A 550 40.58 -11.77 8.09
C GLN A 550 41.18 -11.63 9.49
N LEU A 551 42.42 -11.14 9.57
CA LEU A 551 43.07 -10.84 10.85
C LEU A 551 42.29 -9.80 11.64
N ALA A 552 41.79 -8.75 10.97
CA ALA A 552 40.95 -7.73 11.59
C ALA A 552 39.64 -8.31 12.14
N ALA A 553 38.96 -9.16 11.36
CA ALA A 553 37.71 -9.80 11.79
C ALA A 553 37.93 -10.72 13.00
N MET A 554 38.98 -11.54 12.98
CA MET A 554 39.35 -12.42 14.11
C MET A 554 39.71 -11.60 15.35
N ALA A 555 40.50 -10.52 15.20
CA ALA A 555 40.85 -9.65 16.32
C ALA A 555 39.62 -8.97 16.93
N MET A 556 38.68 -8.49 16.11
CA MET A 556 37.43 -7.88 16.59
C MET A 556 36.49 -8.89 17.25
N ASP A 557 36.54 -10.16 16.85
CA ASP A 557 35.77 -11.24 17.51
C ASP A 557 36.41 -11.65 18.85
N ARG A 558 37.75 -11.75 18.90
CA ARG A 558 38.52 -12.14 20.07
C ARG A 558 38.52 -11.11 21.20
N TYR A 559 38.60 -9.82 20.88
CA TYR A 559 38.72 -8.76 21.88
C TYR A 559 37.40 -8.04 22.13
N ALA A 560 37.11 -7.76 23.40
CA ALA A 560 35.93 -6.99 23.80
C ALA A 560 36.28 -5.51 23.98
N TYR A 561 35.53 -4.65 23.27
CA TYR A 561 35.64 -3.20 23.35
C TYR A 561 34.35 -2.57 23.90
N TYR A 562 34.51 -1.47 24.62
CA TYR A 562 33.45 -0.75 25.32
C TYR A 562 33.57 0.75 25.06
N VAL A 563 32.46 1.50 25.15
CA VAL A 563 32.46 2.96 24.98
C VAL A 563 32.55 3.62 26.35
N CYS A 564 33.58 4.45 26.57
CA CYS A 564 33.71 5.21 27.81
C CYS A 564 32.66 6.31 27.91
N CYS A 565 31.93 6.38 29.03
CA CYS A 565 30.89 7.38 29.26
C CYS A 565 31.43 8.81 29.33
N LYS A 566 32.66 9.00 29.82
CA LYS A 566 33.25 10.33 30.04
C LYS A 566 33.85 10.94 28.78
N CYS A 567 34.55 10.15 27.97
CA CYS A 567 35.29 10.65 26.79
C CYS A 567 34.74 10.16 25.45
N GLY A 568 33.78 9.23 25.44
CA GLY A 568 33.16 8.67 24.23
C GLY A 568 34.07 7.77 23.39
N LYS A 569 35.32 7.52 23.82
CA LYS A 569 36.28 6.67 23.09
C LYS A 569 36.07 5.19 23.40
N ALA A 570 36.34 4.34 22.41
CA ALA A 570 36.38 2.89 22.61
C ALA A 570 37.63 2.49 23.42
N TYR A 571 37.48 1.63 24.42
CA TYR A 571 38.59 1.07 25.20
C TYR A 571 38.48 -0.45 25.31
N TYR A 572 39.62 -1.09 25.55
CA TYR A 572 39.72 -2.53 25.69
C TYR A 572 39.27 -2.99 27.08
N GLY A 573 38.45 -4.03 27.13
CA GLY A 573 37.95 -4.61 28.39
C GLY A 573 38.15 -6.12 28.50
N GLY A 574 39.22 -6.66 27.90
CA GLY A 574 39.55 -8.08 27.97
C GLY A 574 39.15 -8.88 26.73
N GLU A 575 39.39 -10.20 26.77
CA GLU A 575 38.99 -11.12 25.71
C GLU A 575 37.51 -11.47 25.81
N ALA A 576 36.84 -11.58 24.66
CA ALA A 576 35.42 -11.85 24.54
C ALA A 576 34.97 -13.18 25.16
N ARG A 577 35.85 -14.19 25.25
CA ARG A 577 35.56 -15.47 25.91
C ARG A 577 35.27 -15.34 27.41
N CYS A 578 35.87 -14.34 28.06
CA CYS A 578 35.62 -14.04 29.47
C CYS A 578 34.27 -13.34 29.66
N ASP A 579 33.75 -12.71 28.60
CA ASP A 579 32.44 -12.04 28.56
C ASP A 579 31.31 -13.06 28.30
N ALA A 580 31.52 -14.05 27.43
CA ALA A 580 30.51 -15.07 27.10
C ALA A 580 30.07 -15.98 28.27
N ALA A 581 30.89 -16.09 29.33
CA ALA A 581 30.57 -16.85 30.54
C ALA A 581 29.71 -16.08 31.55
N ALA A 582 29.66 -14.75 31.43
CA ALA A 582 28.73 -13.88 32.13
C ALA A 582 27.52 -13.69 31.20
N GLY A 583 26.40 -14.35 31.48
CA GLY A 583 25.22 -14.27 30.62
C GLY A 583 24.88 -12.81 30.30
N ALA A 584 24.51 -12.52 29.04
CA ALA A 584 24.19 -11.18 28.58
C ALA A 584 23.07 -10.56 29.43
N ALA A 585 23.44 -9.82 30.48
CA ALA A 585 22.51 -9.03 31.25
C ALA A 585 22.16 -7.81 30.37
N ASP A 586 20.92 -7.80 29.87
CA ASP A 586 20.40 -6.70 29.04
C ASP A 586 20.32 -5.36 29.83
N GLU A 587 20.43 -5.42 31.17
CA GLU A 587 20.44 -4.26 32.06
C GLU A 587 21.86 -4.01 32.62
N TYR A 588 22.52 -2.97 32.12
CA TYR A 588 23.74 -2.41 32.68
C TYR A 588 23.63 -0.88 32.69
N ASP A 589 24.34 -0.19 33.58
CA ASP A 589 24.40 1.27 33.57
C ASP A 589 25.57 1.74 32.68
N PRO A 590 25.30 2.44 31.55
CA PRO A 590 26.35 2.99 30.70
C PRO A 590 27.27 3.98 31.43
N SER A 591 26.84 4.57 32.55
CA SER A 591 27.64 5.50 33.34
C SER A 591 28.86 4.84 34.01
N GLU A 592 28.80 3.53 34.22
CA GLU A 592 29.84 2.74 34.89
C GLU A 592 30.93 2.26 33.93
N LEU A 593 30.72 2.36 32.61
CA LEU A 593 31.72 2.05 31.59
C LEU A 593 32.71 3.22 31.46
N VAL A 594 33.85 3.12 32.14
CA VAL A 594 34.88 4.17 32.14
C VAL A 594 36.23 3.55 31.78
N CYS A 595 36.90 4.13 30.79
CA CYS A 595 38.25 3.69 30.42
C CYS A 595 39.28 4.03 31.50
N GLY A 596 40.40 3.28 31.55
CA GLY A 596 41.45 3.48 32.55
C GLY A 596 42.01 4.90 32.63
N ALA A 597 42.04 5.62 31.49
CA ALA A 597 42.45 7.03 31.47
C ALA A 597 41.48 7.97 32.21
N CYS A 598 40.19 7.64 32.22
CA CYS A 598 39.11 8.43 32.83
C CYS A 598 38.78 7.98 34.27
N SER A 599 39.33 6.85 34.70
CA SER A 599 39.21 6.25 36.03
C SER A 599 40.57 6.13 36.75
N ASP A 600 41.53 6.99 36.42
CA ASP A 600 42.90 6.91 36.94
C ASP A 600 43.00 7.30 38.43
N VAL A 601 42.67 6.36 39.31
CA VAL A 601 42.69 6.53 40.78
C VAL A 601 44.10 6.41 41.38
N THR A 602 45.04 5.77 40.67
CA THR A 602 46.40 5.52 41.17
C THR A 602 47.47 6.46 40.60
N ARG A 603 47.11 7.41 39.71
CA ARG A 603 48.05 8.26 38.96
C ARG A 603 49.12 7.44 38.25
N ALA A 604 48.66 6.52 37.40
CA ALA A 604 49.53 5.58 36.70
C ALA A 604 50.60 6.29 35.87
N GLN A 605 51.79 5.69 35.78
CA GLN A 605 52.86 6.22 34.93
C GLN A 605 52.44 6.17 33.45
N LEU A 606 52.59 7.32 32.77
CA LEU A 606 52.22 7.47 31.37
C LEU A 606 53.17 6.68 30.48
N CYS A 607 52.62 5.96 29.50
CA CYS A 607 53.45 5.27 28.52
C CYS A 607 54.11 6.30 27.59
N PRO A 608 55.44 6.25 27.39
CA PRO A 608 56.13 7.20 26.52
C PRO A 608 55.72 7.09 25.04
N LYS A 609 55.24 5.92 24.60
CA LYS A 609 54.79 5.67 23.22
C LYS A 609 53.30 5.92 23.00
N HIS A 610 52.47 5.61 24.00
CA HIS A 610 51.02 5.55 23.83
C HIS A 610 50.21 6.38 24.84
N GLY A 611 50.90 7.19 25.68
CA GLY A 611 50.26 8.02 26.69
C GLY A 611 49.33 7.22 27.60
N THR A 612 48.06 7.60 27.61
CA THR A 612 46.97 6.94 28.34
C THR A 612 46.02 6.12 27.46
N ASP A 613 46.23 6.07 26.14
CA ASP A 613 45.26 5.51 25.19
C ASP A 613 45.01 4.00 25.38
N PHE A 614 46.00 3.27 25.90
CA PHE A 614 45.91 1.84 26.23
C PHE A 614 46.12 1.57 27.73
N LEU A 615 45.82 2.55 28.59
CA LEU A 615 45.91 2.36 30.04
C LEU A 615 44.81 1.40 30.51
N GLU A 616 45.24 0.29 31.10
CA GLU A 616 44.35 -0.75 31.64
C GLU A 616 44.47 -0.84 33.15
N TYR A 617 43.36 -1.20 33.81
CA TYR A 617 43.31 -1.48 35.25
C TYR A 617 42.98 -2.96 35.48
N LYS A 618 43.51 -3.50 36.58
CA LYS A 618 43.16 -4.84 37.06
C LYS A 618 41.83 -4.75 37.82
N CYS A 619 41.01 -5.79 37.71
CA CYS A 619 39.86 -5.96 38.59
C CYS A 619 40.33 -6.10 40.05
N ARG A 620 39.75 -5.31 40.96
CA ARG A 620 40.10 -5.35 42.38
C ARG A 620 40.02 -6.76 42.98
N TYR A 621 39.05 -7.57 42.53
CA TYR A 621 38.71 -8.87 43.11
C TYR A 621 39.26 -10.09 42.35
N CYS A 622 39.94 -9.92 41.21
CA CYS A 622 40.53 -11.05 40.46
C CYS A 622 41.67 -10.63 39.53
N CYS A 623 42.36 -11.61 38.94
CA CYS A 623 43.41 -11.42 37.93
C CYS A 623 42.79 -11.31 36.52
N SER A 624 41.92 -10.31 36.30
CA SER A 624 41.34 -10.01 34.99
C SER A 624 41.36 -8.51 34.72
N VAL A 625 41.33 -8.12 33.44
CA VAL A 625 41.24 -6.70 33.04
C VAL A 625 39.88 -6.16 33.44
N ALA A 626 39.86 -4.94 33.97
CA ALA A 626 38.64 -4.27 34.37
C ALA A 626 37.86 -3.72 33.17
N VAL A 627 36.53 -3.76 33.28
CA VAL A 627 35.57 -3.22 32.31
C VAL A 627 34.78 -2.08 32.94
N PHE A 628 34.28 -2.28 34.16
CA PHE A 628 33.44 -1.33 34.88
C PHE A 628 34.22 -0.58 35.95
N PHE A 629 33.82 0.67 36.19
CA PHE A 629 34.31 1.51 37.26
C PHE A 629 33.13 2.03 38.08
N CYS A 630 32.88 1.40 39.23
CA CYS A 630 31.73 1.68 40.08
C CYS A 630 32.14 2.46 41.33
N PHE A 631 31.17 3.15 41.91
CA PHE A 631 31.31 3.91 43.17
C PHE A 631 32.42 4.98 43.18
N GLY A 632 32.88 5.38 42.00
CA GLY A 632 33.97 6.34 41.82
C GLY A 632 35.33 5.89 42.37
N LYS A 633 35.48 4.60 42.71
CA LYS A 633 36.68 4.09 43.40
C LYS A 633 37.11 2.67 43.03
N THR A 634 36.24 1.85 42.43
CA THR A 634 36.48 0.40 42.32
C THR A 634 36.37 -0.12 40.90
N HIS A 635 37.38 -0.86 40.43
CA HIS A 635 37.41 -1.49 39.12
C HIS A 635 36.93 -2.96 39.14
N PHE A 636 36.00 -3.32 38.26
CA PHE A 636 35.42 -4.66 38.14
C PHE A 636 35.57 -5.22 36.72
N CYS A 637 35.83 -6.53 36.58
CA CYS A 637 35.55 -7.25 35.33
C CYS A 637 34.06 -7.64 35.27
N ASN A 638 33.54 -8.01 34.10
CA ASN A 638 32.10 -8.32 33.94
C ASN A 638 31.61 -9.37 34.94
N ALA A 639 32.28 -10.51 35.05
CA ALA A 639 31.87 -11.58 35.96
C ALA A 639 31.91 -11.19 37.46
N CYS A 640 32.79 -10.26 37.86
CA CYS A 640 32.83 -9.72 39.23
C CYS A 640 31.84 -8.55 39.42
N HIS A 641 31.49 -7.84 38.35
CA HIS A 641 30.46 -6.81 38.39
C HIS A 641 29.09 -7.46 38.62
N ASP A 642 28.76 -8.57 37.96
CA ASP A 642 27.50 -9.31 38.21
C ASP A 642 27.31 -9.73 39.68
N ASP A 643 28.40 -10.06 40.39
CA ASP A 643 28.41 -10.53 41.78
C ASP A 643 28.94 -9.46 42.76
N PHE A 644 28.85 -8.17 42.40
CA PHE A 644 29.51 -7.10 43.15
C PHE A 644 29.03 -7.00 44.61
N GLN A 645 27.75 -7.26 44.88
CA GLN A 645 27.17 -7.17 46.22
C GLN A 645 27.82 -8.18 47.17
N ARG A 646 28.01 -9.42 46.71
CA ARG A 646 28.70 -10.45 47.47
C ARG A 646 30.19 -10.11 47.59
N LEU A 647 30.85 -9.80 46.49
CA LEU A 647 32.31 -9.58 46.47
C LEU A 647 32.76 -8.41 47.34
N THR A 648 32.00 -7.32 47.38
CA THR A 648 32.28 -6.17 48.24
C THR A 648 32.08 -6.46 49.74
N SER A 649 31.33 -7.52 50.08
CA SER A 649 31.10 -7.95 51.46
C SER A 649 32.15 -8.92 52.00
N ILE A 650 32.99 -9.51 51.13
CA ILE A 650 34.03 -10.46 51.53
C ILE A 650 35.20 -9.68 52.17
N PRO A 651 35.62 -10.00 53.40
CA PRO A 651 36.80 -9.40 54.01
C PRO A 651 38.05 -9.64 53.15
N VAL A 652 38.92 -8.62 53.02
CA VAL A 652 40.11 -8.67 52.15
C VAL A 652 41.01 -9.88 52.44
N LEU A 653 41.14 -10.28 53.71
CA LEU A 653 41.92 -11.44 54.15
C LEU A 653 41.38 -12.80 53.65
N GLN A 654 40.14 -12.85 53.18
CA GLN A 654 39.47 -14.05 52.68
C GLN A 654 39.39 -14.07 51.15
N LEU A 655 39.93 -13.06 50.46
CA LEU A 655 40.01 -13.05 49.01
C LEU A 655 41.09 -14.03 48.52
N PRO A 656 40.90 -14.66 47.35
CA PRO A 656 41.88 -15.58 46.79
C PRO A 656 43.20 -14.87 46.49
N ALA A 657 44.30 -15.58 46.73
CA ALA A 657 45.63 -15.12 46.35
C ALA A 657 45.85 -15.30 44.84
N CYS A 658 46.82 -14.58 44.29
CA CYS A 658 47.23 -14.80 42.90
C CYS A 658 47.71 -16.26 42.71
N PRO A 659 47.21 -17.02 41.72
CA PRO A 659 46.28 -16.62 40.65
C PRO A 659 44.80 -16.65 41.06
N ALA A 660 44.12 -15.50 40.97
CA ALA A 660 42.71 -15.33 41.33
C ALA A 660 41.80 -15.24 40.11
N GLY A 661 40.79 -16.10 40.04
CA GLY A 661 39.73 -16.08 39.03
C GLY A 661 38.56 -15.16 39.42
N PRO A 662 37.66 -14.84 38.47
CA PRO A 662 36.46 -14.05 38.76
C PRO A 662 35.57 -14.68 39.84
N ARG A 663 34.70 -13.89 40.47
CA ARG A 663 33.76 -14.32 41.55
C ARG A 663 34.44 -14.91 42.80
N ALA A 664 35.67 -14.47 43.09
CA ALA A 664 36.49 -14.90 44.21
C ALA A 664 36.83 -16.41 44.18
N VAL A 665 37.18 -16.93 42.99
CA VAL A 665 37.61 -18.31 42.79
C VAL A 665 39.14 -18.39 42.81
N GLN A 666 39.71 -19.34 43.55
CA GLN A 666 41.15 -19.62 43.51
C GLN A 666 41.46 -20.48 42.27
N LEU A 667 42.38 -20.01 41.41
CA LEU A 667 42.83 -20.80 40.26
C LEU A 667 43.99 -21.72 40.65
N GLU A 668 44.14 -22.81 39.88
CA GLU A 668 45.26 -23.75 40.02
C GLU A 668 46.52 -23.20 39.30
N GLY A 669 47.70 -23.47 39.87
CA GLY A 669 49.00 -23.03 39.32
C GLY A 669 49.62 -21.84 40.06
N SER A 670 50.82 -21.45 39.62
CA SER A 670 51.61 -20.34 40.21
C SER A 670 51.71 -19.11 39.29
N GLU A 671 51.21 -19.20 38.07
CA GLU A 671 51.32 -18.14 37.07
C GLU A 671 50.07 -17.26 37.06
N CYS A 672 50.27 -15.94 37.13
CA CYS A 672 49.19 -14.96 37.07
C CYS A 672 48.59 -14.91 35.65
N PRO A 673 47.24 -14.97 35.48
CA PRO A 673 46.59 -14.81 34.17
C PRO A 673 46.87 -13.48 33.45
N LEU A 674 47.36 -12.46 34.17
CA LEU A 674 47.76 -11.16 33.60
C LEU A 674 49.27 -11.07 33.35
N HIS A 675 50.04 -12.13 33.64
CA HIS A 675 51.50 -12.24 33.52
C HIS A 675 52.25 -11.02 34.09
N VAL A 676 51.81 -10.51 35.24
CA VAL A 676 52.39 -9.34 35.91
C VAL A 676 52.36 -9.53 37.42
N GLU A 677 53.40 -9.04 38.10
CA GLU A 677 53.41 -8.90 39.54
C GLU A 677 52.50 -7.75 39.96
N HIS A 678 51.54 -8.03 40.82
CA HIS A 678 50.55 -7.06 41.28
C HIS A 678 50.30 -7.21 42.79
N PRO A 679 49.80 -6.16 43.47
CA PRO A 679 49.44 -6.24 44.89
C PRO A 679 48.37 -7.30 45.16
N PRO A 680 48.16 -7.69 46.43
CA PRO A 680 47.14 -8.66 46.82
C PRO A 680 45.73 -8.33 46.29
N THR A 681 44.93 -9.37 46.08
CA THR A 681 43.53 -9.21 45.69
C THR A 681 42.78 -8.40 46.73
N GLY A 682 42.04 -7.36 46.30
CA GLY A 682 41.41 -6.38 47.19
C GLY A 682 41.99 -4.96 47.06
N GLU A 683 43.08 -4.79 46.30
CA GLU A 683 43.70 -3.49 46.03
C GLU A 683 43.57 -3.07 44.55
N GLU A 684 43.45 -1.76 44.33
CA GLU A 684 43.41 -1.15 43.00
C GLU A 684 44.80 -1.13 42.37
N PHE A 685 44.91 -1.58 41.12
CA PHE A 685 46.20 -1.65 40.44
C PHE A 685 46.09 -1.26 38.97
N ALA A 686 46.84 -0.23 38.59
CA ALA A 686 47.03 0.13 37.19
C ALA A 686 48.03 -0.83 36.55
N LEU A 687 47.61 -1.48 35.47
CA LEU A 687 48.45 -2.40 34.72
C LEU A 687 49.41 -1.68 33.75
N GLY A 688 49.24 -0.37 33.58
CA GLY A 688 49.96 0.42 32.59
C GLY A 688 49.43 0.20 31.17
N CYS A 689 50.29 0.38 30.18
CA CYS A 689 49.92 0.23 28.77
C CYS A 689 49.81 -1.25 28.37
N GLY A 690 48.58 -1.72 28.12
CA GLY A 690 48.31 -3.12 27.84
C GLY A 690 48.99 -3.67 26.59
N VAL A 691 49.28 -2.81 25.61
CA VAL A 691 49.98 -3.16 24.37
C VAL A 691 51.49 -3.34 24.63
N CYS A 692 52.11 -2.41 25.36
CA CYS A 692 53.55 -2.50 25.68
C CYS A 692 53.86 -3.62 26.66
N ARG A 693 52.95 -3.94 27.60
CA ARG A 693 53.11 -5.03 28.56
C ARG A 693 53.38 -6.37 27.86
N ASN A 694 52.67 -6.64 26.78
CA ASN A 694 52.78 -7.90 26.03
C ASN A 694 54.03 -7.96 25.12
N ALA A 695 54.65 -6.81 24.82
CA ALA A 695 55.94 -6.75 24.12
C ALA A 695 57.14 -7.00 25.04
N HIS A 696 57.01 -6.82 26.36
CA HIS A 696 58.08 -7.09 27.33
C HIS A 696 58.11 -8.55 27.81
N THR A 697 57.14 -9.36 27.39
CA THR A 697 57.03 -10.80 27.67
C THR A 697 57.66 -11.67 26.58
N PHE A 698 58.23 -11.06 25.53
CA PHE A 698 58.97 -11.71 24.45
C PHE A 698 60.43 -11.25 24.39
#